data_AF-A0AAD6CJ96-F1
#
_entry.id   AF-A0AAD6CJ96-F1
#
_cell.length_a   1.000
_cell.length_b   1.000
_cell.length_c   1.000
_cell.angle_alpha   90.00
_cell.angle_beta   90.00
_cell.angle_gamma   90.00
#
_symmetry.space_group_name_H-M   'P 1'
#
loop_
_entity.id
_entity.type
_entity.pdbx_description
1 polymer ?
#
loop_
_entity_poly.entity_id
_entity_poly.type
_entity_poly.pdbx_seq_one_letter_code
_entity_poly.pdbx_strand_id
1 'polypeptide(L)'
;MDDSGKRTGRRSRVACKTCNQRKIRCDVTQIGPPCTNCQHETAVCEILPRKKHRPRMSRAAITRTEETQTIANSGDKTTDATTDTDGVLPDDSACSYIGDTRGPRQSVYELCHPGVPQEAHQSPASIEPGKITGTGTNLRPHEIEYIRHEGGFATIPTDVCDELIRCYFHHVHFFQPVVEAPSFLNEYVQNGTNNISPVLFWSMLLAATNYADIEVLQRAGFESRKAMKRAMYKRAKAFYDVDRRTDKLVLIRSVLLMSFWYTDAQDHTGASHWIGIAITLAQGIGIHRCSNSQTRNSHPSSSEHQRLTRRLWWTCLLRDRWVSLAKGRPMRIHDEDCDALFPCPDDVLHELQLVSAEARQRFIPPDLDCLAEMWVRLVRTSFVLGRILRAHYRLKASKASVEEIDGLAEELLGCHQSEPTVMYAASDTVRNHEYHLQVFYQFVRSCPVLVSYLTYVRASVTVLYRPYILNSPSSFPENSSATWQKIAQNRAREAASITNQTLEKMIELDLVKSIKPMFITSLIPAMQIHLFDCKSSSLLQANLAKNRLNLCLLFLESLRDTYWSAGVMYRLFDRAQAILTNRNNNGAQGFNTPKRMTPPSNKWQGVPGVTTNDIKFTRDILNQIASQYCIDTTRIWTTGKSDGGGFCNVLACDPEMSSRFAAFAPVSGAYYVDTLPCLPSKVQMPCKASRTNIPLLAFHGGNDTTISYWGGERKDECLPTIPHFIQQWAARDQLSSRRNKTLAFASDTVIYSFGRGLVGLVYDSVIGHDWPSTVPNSDNQQAGHHVASFNATPIILDFFDRHSL
;
A
#
# COMPACT_ATOMS: atom_id res chain seq x y z
N MET A 1 -33.49 -44.26 54.74
CA MET A 1 -34.42 -43.11 54.85
C MET A 1 -33.67 -41.77 54.76
N ASP A 2 -33.31 -41.25 53.59
CA ASP A 2 -33.02 -41.96 52.33
C ASP A 2 -32.08 -41.19 51.40
N ASP A 3 -31.45 -41.97 50.52
CA ASP A 3 -30.54 -41.56 49.45
C ASP A 3 -31.24 -40.69 48.38
N SER A 4 -30.51 -39.73 47.83
CA SER A 4 -30.80 -39.11 46.52
C SER A 4 -29.53 -38.54 45.87
N GLY A 5 -28.45 -39.31 45.89
CA GLY A 5 -27.14 -38.92 45.37
C GLY A 5 -27.15 -38.60 43.87
N LYS A 6 -27.06 -37.31 43.51
CA LYS A 6 -26.86 -36.85 42.12
C LYS A 6 -25.50 -37.31 41.59
N ARG A 7 -25.44 -38.52 41.02
CA ARG A 7 -24.27 -39.08 40.34
C ARG A 7 -23.87 -38.27 39.10
N THR A 8 -23.02 -37.26 39.28
CA THR A 8 -22.36 -36.54 38.17
C THR A 8 -21.30 -37.45 37.52
N GLY A 9 -21.75 -38.33 36.61
CA GLY A 9 -20.89 -39.33 35.96
C GLY A 9 -19.68 -38.71 35.25
N ARG A 10 -18.48 -38.95 35.80
CA ARG A 10 -17.21 -38.55 35.17
C ARG A 10 -17.12 -39.16 33.76
N ARG A 11 -16.94 -38.33 32.74
CA ARG A 11 -16.66 -38.79 31.36
C ARG A 11 -15.46 -39.75 31.39
N SER A 12 -15.65 -40.97 30.90
CA SER A 12 -14.54 -41.93 30.86
C SER A 12 -13.38 -41.42 29.99
N ARG A 13 -12.15 -41.76 30.38
CA ARG A 13 -10.92 -41.52 29.62
C ARG A 13 -10.70 -42.55 28.50
N VAL A 14 -11.48 -43.64 28.44
CA VAL A 14 -11.40 -44.68 27.40
C VAL A 14 -12.81 -45.14 27.05
N ALA A 15 -13.18 -45.10 25.77
CA ALA A 15 -14.42 -45.68 25.27
C ALA A 15 -14.15 -47.04 24.64
N CYS A 16 -15.13 -47.96 24.70
CA CYS A 16 -15.10 -49.17 23.89
C CYS A 16 -15.22 -48.82 22.39
N LYS A 17 -14.75 -49.72 21.53
CA LYS A 17 -14.71 -49.56 20.06
C LYS A 17 -16.06 -49.12 19.49
N THR A 18 -17.12 -49.82 19.89
CA THR A 18 -18.52 -49.62 19.45
C THR A 18 -19.07 -48.24 19.82
N CYS A 19 -18.96 -47.82 21.09
CA CYS A 19 -19.40 -46.49 21.51
C CYS A 19 -18.52 -45.37 20.92
N ASN A 20 -17.22 -45.62 20.73
CA ASN A 20 -16.31 -44.64 20.13
C ASN A 20 -16.62 -44.38 18.66
N GLN A 21 -16.85 -45.43 17.86
CA GLN A 21 -17.28 -45.31 16.46
C GLN A 21 -18.60 -44.55 16.32
N ARG A 22 -19.57 -44.84 17.20
CA ARG A 22 -20.87 -44.13 17.27
C ARG A 22 -20.80 -42.75 17.94
N LYS A 23 -19.64 -42.33 18.46
CA LYS A 23 -19.40 -41.04 19.16
C LYS A 23 -20.29 -40.80 20.40
N ILE A 24 -20.88 -41.85 20.97
CA ILE A 24 -21.73 -41.78 22.18
C ILE A 24 -20.89 -41.87 23.46
N ARG A 25 -21.44 -41.39 24.59
CA ARG A 25 -20.76 -41.53 25.90
C ARG A 25 -20.63 -43.00 26.27
N CYS A 26 -19.47 -43.36 26.82
CA CYS A 26 -19.15 -44.72 27.24
C CYS A 26 -18.68 -44.71 28.70
N ASP A 27 -19.15 -45.68 29.47
CA ASP A 27 -18.92 -45.90 30.90
C ASP A 27 -18.13 -47.19 31.19
N VAL A 28 -17.54 -47.81 30.16
CA VAL A 28 -16.82 -49.10 30.25
C VAL A 28 -15.71 -49.15 31.31
N THR A 29 -15.13 -48.01 31.70
CA THR A 29 -14.11 -47.93 32.77
C THR A 29 -14.70 -47.75 34.17
N GLN A 30 -16.02 -47.71 34.32
CA GLN A 30 -16.72 -47.62 35.60
C GLN A 30 -17.40 -48.96 35.95
N ILE A 31 -17.94 -49.66 34.96
CA ILE A 31 -18.69 -50.92 35.14
C ILE A 31 -18.06 -52.14 34.45
N GLY A 32 -17.00 -51.95 33.65
CA GLY A 32 -16.38 -52.99 32.84
C GLY A 32 -17.05 -53.20 31.47
N PRO A 33 -16.56 -54.17 30.68
CA PRO A 33 -17.24 -54.66 29.49
C PRO A 33 -18.23 -55.79 29.87
N PRO A 34 -19.48 -55.81 29.35
CA PRO A 34 -20.07 -54.81 28.46
C PRO A 34 -20.48 -53.52 29.18
N CYS A 35 -20.22 -52.38 28.54
CA CYS A 35 -20.69 -51.08 29.00
C CYS A 35 -22.20 -50.92 28.76
N THR A 36 -22.88 -50.00 29.45
CA THR A 36 -24.36 -49.97 29.55
C THR A 36 -25.04 -49.98 28.18
N ASN A 37 -24.58 -49.13 27.25
CA ASN A 37 -25.12 -49.07 25.89
C ASN A 37 -24.91 -50.39 25.11
N CYS A 38 -23.75 -51.04 25.29
CA CYS A 38 -23.46 -52.31 24.63
C CYS A 38 -24.24 -53.47 25.27
N GLN A 39 -24.51 -53.41 26.58
CA GLN A 39 -25.33 -54.39 27.29
C GLN A 39 -26.80 -54.31 26.86
N HIS A 40 -27.37 -53.10 26.77
CA HIS A 40 -28.76 -52.90 26.30
C HIS A 40 -28.98 -53.29 24.83
N GLU A 41 -27.97 -53.13 23.96
CA GLU A 41 -28.06 -53.48 22.54
C GLU A 41 -27.50 -54.88 22.21
N THR A 42 -27.09 -55.68 23.21
CA THR A 42 -26.39 -56.97 23.01
C THR A 42 -25.18 -56.90 22.07
N ALA A 43 -24.51 -55.74 22.04
CA ALA A 43 -23.39 -55.45 21.14
C ALA A 43 -22.02 -55.79 21.77
N VAL A 44 -21.08 -56.26 20.95
CA VAL A 44 -19.72 -56.61 21.40
C VAL A 44 -19.00 -55.36 21.93
N CYS A 45 -18.42 -55.44 23.13
CA CYS A 45 -17.87 -54.30 23.87
C CYS A 45 -16.34 -54.38 24.03
N GLU A 46 -15.61 -54.30 22.92
CA GLU A 46 -14.14 -54.39 22.87
C GLU A 46 -13.47 -53.11 23.42
N ILE A 47 -12.49 -53.26 24.32
CA ILE A 47 -11.66 -52.17 24.86
C ILE A 47 -10.27 -52.25 24.22
N LEU A 48 -9.84 -51.18 23.53
CA LEU A 48 -8.53 -51.14 22.88
C LEU A 48 -7.39 -50.93 23.90
N PRO A 49 -6.37 -51.80 23.97
CA PRO A 49 -5.26 -51.66 24.90
C PRO A 49 -4.30 -50.53 24.49
N ARG A 50 -3.87 -49.71 25.46
CA ARG A 50 -2.93 -48.60 25.23
C ARG A 50 -1.48 -49.10 25.42
N LYS A 51 -0.64 -49.00 24.39
CA LYS A 51 0.80 -49.38 24.46
C LYS A 51 1.47 -48.66 25.66
N LYS A 52 2.19 -49.42 26.49
CA LYS A 52 2.88 -48.92 27.70
C LYS A 52 4.35 -48.58 27.40
N HIS A 53 4.80 -47.44 27.93
CA HIS A 53 6.23 -47.16 28.12
C HIS A 53 6.81 -48.06 29.24
N ARG A 54 8.11 -48.33 29.20
CA ARG A 54 8.89 -48.84 30.36
C ARG A 54 10.05 -47.89 30.70
N PRO A 55 10.50 -47.84 31.97
CA PRO A 55 11.66 -47.07 32.41
C PRO A 55 12.98 -47.86 32.34
N ARG A 56 14.08 -47.19 32.71
CA ARG A 56 15.51 -47.58 32.56
C ARG A 56 16.12 -48.03 33.90
N MET A 57 16.95 -49.10 33.92
CA MET A 57 18.21 -49.16 34.70
C MET A 57 19.08 -50.44 34.55
N SER A 58 20.40 -50.24 34.76
CA SER A 58 21.47 -51.16 35.22
C SER A 58 21.99 -52.36 34.39
N ARG A 59 23.31 -52.60 34.57
CA ARG A 59 24.19 -53.58 33.91
C ARG A 59 24.03 -55.02 34.41
N ALA A 60 24.12 -55.98 33.49
CA ALA A 60 24.87 -57.25 33.63
C ALA A 60 25.15 -57.82 32.21
N ALA A 61 25.97 -58.87 32.07
CA ALA A 61 26.41 -59.43 30.77
C ALA A 61 26.48 -60.97 30.81
N ILE A 62 26.93 -61.58 29.69
CA ILE A 62 27.57 -62.92 29.50
C ILE A 62 26.81 -63.91 28.58
N THR A 63 27.54 -64.41 27.54
CA THR A 63 27.30 -65.54 26.58
C THR A 63 26.01 -65.58 25.75
N ARG A 64 26.00 -65.82 24.41
CA ARG A 64 26.60 -66.86 23.52
C ARG A 64 25.95 -68.25 23.61
N THR A 65 25.23 -68.62 22.55
CA THR A 65 25.46 -69.71 21.55
C THR A 65 24.42 -69.48 20.41
N GLU A 66 24.57 -69.80 19.11
CA GLU A 66 24.95 -71.08 18.43
C GLU A 66 23.89 -72.18 18.73
N GLU A 67 23.41 -73.05 17.82
CA GLU A 67 23.57 -73.27 16.36
C GLU A 67 22.38 -74.17 15.88
N THR A 68 21.99 -74.48 14.62
CA THR A 68 22.46 -74.25 13.22
C THR A 68 21.27 -74.42 12.23
N GLN A 69 21.51 -74.34 10.90
CA GLN A 69 20.80 -75.05 9.78
C GLN A 69 19.32 -74.70 9.47
N THR A 70 18.92 -74.19 8.29
CA THR A 70 19.08 -74.57 6.86
C THR A 70 18.28 -75.78 6.38
N ILE A 71 17.23 -75.52 5.60
CA ILE A 71 16.84 -76.34 4.44
C ILE A 71 16.62 -75.37 3.27
N ALA A 72 17.24 -75.65 2.12
CA ALA A 72 17.02 -74.90 0.89
C ALA A 72 16.04 -75.65 -0.03
N ASN A 73 15.26 -74.90 -0.82
CA ASN A 73 14.83 -75.41 -2.12
C ASN A 73 14.57 -74.24 -3.08
N SER A 74 14.91 -74.44 -4.36
CA SER A 74 14.74 -73.44 -5.41
C SER A 74 13.30 -73.42 -5.95
N GLY A 75 12.84 -72.23 -6.35
CA GLY A 75 11.49 -72.02 -6.86
C GLY A 75 11.31 -70.57 -7.31
N ASP A 76 11.48 -70.36 -8.62
CA ASP A 76 11.46 -69.05 -9.30
C ASP A 76 10.29 -68.15 -8.88
N LYS A 77 10.59 -66.89 -8.57
CA LYS A 77 9.61 -65.83 -8.29
C LYS A 77 10.11 -64.46 -8.71
N THR A 78 9.47 -63.92 -9.73
CA THR A 78 9.36 -62.46 -9.93
C THR A 78 8.60 -61.83 -8.76
N THR A 79 9.22 -60.88 -8.06
CA THR A 79 8.53 -60.02 -7.07
C THR A 79 9.07 -58.59 -7.16
N ASP A 80 8.17 -57.61 -7.18
CA ASP A 80 8.53 -56.20 -7.15
C ASP A 80 9.42 -55.85 -5.95
N ALA A 81 10.53 -55.17 -6.20
CA ALA A 81 11.35 -54.58 -5.17
C ALA A 81 10.71 -53.26 -4.69
N THR A 82 9.66 -53.35 -3.86
CA THR A 82 9.20 -52.21 -3.06
C THR A 82 10.32 -51.79 -2.12
N THR A 83 11.07 -50.75 -2.46
CA THR A 83 12.12 -50.19 -1.61
C THR A 83 11.51 -49.68 -0.31
N ASP A 84 11.88 -50.29 0.80
CA ASP A 84 11.44 -49.92 2.15
C ASP A 84 12.04 -48.56 2.53
N THR A 85 11.17 -47.56 2.69
CA THR A 85 11.56 -46.17 3.03
C THR A 85 11.43 -45.84 4.52
N ASP A 86 10.98 -46.76 5.37
CA ASP A 86 10.74 -46.48 6.80
C ASP A 86 12.02 -46.16 7.60
N GLY A 87 13.20 -46.37 7.00
CA GLY A 87 14.51 -46.04 7.58
C GLY A 87 14.95 -44.57 7.44
N VAL A 88 14.24 -43.71 6.71
CA VAL A 88 14.63 -42.31 6.45
C VAL A 88 13.63 -41.35 7.08
N LEU A 89 14.08 -40.42 7.93
CA LEU A 89 13.18 -39.42 8.50
C LEU A 89 12.79 -38.39 7.42
N PRO A 90 11.54 -37.87 7.39
CA PRO A 90 11.05 -36.98 6.32
C PRO A 90 11.82 -35.66 6.09
N ASP A 91 12.82 -35.36 6.92
CA ASP A 91 13.67 -34.15 6.83
C ASP A 91 15.14 -34.47 6.53
N ASP A 92 15.53 -35.74 6.33
CA ASP A 92 16.93 -36.14 6.01
C ASP A 92 17.35 -35.76 4.57
N SER A 93 16.66 -34.78 3.96
CA SER A 93 17.11 -34.17 2.71
C SER A 93 18.37 -33.34 2.96
N ALA A 94 19.32 -33.36 2.01
CA ALA A 94 20.51 -32.52 2.03
C ALA A 94 20.22 -31.02 1.75
N CYS A 95 19.07 -30.51 2.22
CA CYS A 95 18.66 -29.10 2.13
C CYS A 95 17.67 -28.73 3.27
N SER A 96 17.73 -29.40 4.42
CA SER A 96 16.94 -29.06 5.62
C SER A 96 17.85 -28.73 6.81
N TYR A 97 17.50 -27.68 7.56
CA TYR A 97 18.18 -27.31 8.79
C TYR A 97 17.66 -28.12 9.98
N ILE A 98 18.56 -28.87 10.61
CA ILE A 98 18.25 -29.87 11.64
C ILE A 98 17.82 -29.25 12.99
N GLY A 99 18.14 -27.96 13.21
CA GLY A 99 17.77 -27.18 14.39
C GLY A 99 18.97 -26.71 15.24
N ASP A 100 18.66 -26.05 16.36
CA ASP A 100 19.63 -25.73 17.43
C ASP A 100 20.28 -27.02 17.97
N THR A 101 21.52 -26.95 18.47
CA THR A 101 22.21 -28.13 19.02
C THR A 101 21.48 -28.75 20.21
N ARG A 102 20.75 -27.94 20.98
CA ARG A 102 19.88 -28.36 22.09
C ARG A 102 18.51 -28.88 21.61
N GLY A 103 18.29 -28.92 20.29
CA GLY A 103 17.06 -29.42 19.67
C GLY A 103 16.88 -30.94 19.81
N PRO A 104 15.65 -31.45 19.65
CA PRO A 104 15.33 -32.86 19.92
C PRO A 104 16.01 -33.85 18.97
N ARG A 105 16.25 -33.47 17.69
CA ARG A 105 16.95 -34.36 16.73
C ARG A 105 18.44 -34.43 17.03
N GLN A 106 19.08 -33.28 17.29
CA GLN A 106 20.51 -33.19 17.52
C GLN A 106 20.93 -33.77 18.88
N SER A 107 20.17 -33.51 19.95
CA SER A 107 20.40 -34.16 21.25
C SER A 107 20.21 -35.68 21.21
N VAL A 108 19.27 -36.21 20.41
CA VAL A 108 19.17 -37.66 20.16
C VAL A 108 20.37 -38.17 19.37
N TYR A 109 20.81 -37.44 18.34
CA TYR A 109 21.99 -37.82 17.55
C TYR A 109 23.27 -37.88 18.40
N GLU A 110 23.50 -36.90 19.29
CA GLU A 110 24.63 -36.87 20.22
C GLU A 110 24.56 -37.98 21.28
N LEU A 111 23.37 -38.27 21.80
CA LEU A 111 23.15 -39.41 22.71
C LEU A 111 23.41 -40.77 22.04
N CYS A 112 23.26 -40.87 20.71
CA CYS A 112 23.57 -42.05 19.92
C CYS A 112 25.04 -42.13 19.45
N HIS A 113 25.73 -40.99 19.30
CA HIS A 113 27.09 -40.91 18.75
C HIS A 113 28.10 -40.18 19.67
N PRO A 114 28.24 -40.56 20.96
CA PRO A 114 29.14 -39.89 21.90
C PRO A 114 30.61 -40.11 21.51
N GLY A 115 31.23 -39.09 20.92
CA GLY A 115 32.64 -39.10 20.51
C GLY A 115 32.90 -38.53 19.10
N VAL A 116 31.86 -38.27 18.31
CA VAL A 116 32.00 -37.52 17.05
C VAL A 116 32.34 -36.04 17.37
N PRO A 117 33.32 -35.40 16.70
CA PRO A 117 33.65 -34.00 16.96
C PRO A 117 32.49 -33.04 16.71
N GLN A 118 32.52 -31.90 17.41
CA GLN A 118 31.56 -30.80 17.29
C GLN A 118 31.55 -30.10 15.91
N GLU A 119 32.42 -30.55 15.00
CA GLU A 119 32.57 -30.08 13.62
C GLU A 119 31.67 -30.83 12.62
N ALA A 120 31.06 -31.96 13.04
CA ALA A 120 30.06 -32.68 12.25
C ALA A 120 28.68 -31.98 12.18
N HIS A 121 28.53 -30.82 12.83
CA HIS A 121 27.28 -30.05 12.94
C HIS A 121 27.06 -29.06 11.78
N GLN A 122 27.69 -29.26 10.63
CA GLN A 122 27.59 -28.33 9.51
C GLN A 122 26.23 -28.43 8.80
N SER A 123 25.75 -27.31 8.26
CA SER A 123 24.60 -27.29 7.36
C SER A 123 24.90 -28.13 6.10
N PRO A 124 23.89 -28.64 5.39
CA PRO A 124 24.11 -29.58 4.28
C PRO A 124 25.09 -29.08 3.24
N ALA A 125 25.91 -29.99 2.71
CA ALA A 125 26.90 -29.68 1.68
C ALA A 125 26.23 -29.05 0.45
N SER A 126 26.89 -28.05 -0.13
CA SER A 126 26.40 -27.35 -1.32
C SER A 126 26.32 -28.31 -2.50
N ILE A 127 25.10 -28.51 -3.01
CA ILE A 127 24.85 -29.33 -4.20
C ILE A 127 25.46 -28.63 -5.42
N GLU A 128 26.17 -29.36 -6.28
CA GLU A 128 26.69 -28.81 -7.54
C GLU A 128 25.54 -28.38 -8.47
N PRO A 129 25.67 -27.26 -9.22
CA PRO A 129 24.71 -26.84 -10.22
C PRO A 129 24.79 -27.73 -11.48
N GLY A 130 24.41 -29.01 -11.34
CA GLY A 130 24.56 -30.05 -12.35
C GLY A 130 23.32 -30.92 -12.52
N LYS A 131 22.61 -30.72 -13.65
CA LYS A 131 21.57 -31.63 -14.20
C LYS A 131 20.35 -31.92 -13.31
N ILE A 132 19.47 -30.92 -13.14
CA ILE A 132 18.02 -31.19 -13.04
C ILE A 132 17.44 -31.29 -14.46
N THR A 133 17.92 -32.27 -15.24
CA THR A 133 17.34 -32.63 -16.54
C THR A 133 16.06 -33.43 -16.29
N GLY A 134 14.97 -32.72 -16.02
CA GLY A 134 13.74 -33.29 -15.44
C GLY A 134 12.46 -32.64 -15.94
N THR A 135 12.33 -32.43 -17.25
CA THR A 135 11.09 -31.99 -17.93
C THR A 135 10.01 -33.07 -17.86
N GLY A 136 9.45 -33.27 -16.67
CA GLY A 136 8.53 -34.35 -16.31
C GLY A 136 7.59 -33.96 -15.17
N THR A 137 6.89 -32.83 -15.33
CA THR A 137 5.90 -32.34 -14.38
C THR A 137 4.61 -33.16 -14.46
N ASN A 138 4.47 -34.15 -13.56
CA ASN A 138 3.19 -34.83 -13.29
C ASN A 138 2.19 -33.89 -12.58
N LEU A 139 1.82 -32.78 -13.26
CA LEU A 139 0.68 -31.94 -12.91
C LEU A 139 -0.59 -32.69 -13.27
N ARG A 140 -1.56 -32.70 -12.34
CA ARG A 140 -2.86 -33.34 -12.58
C ARG A 140 -3.69 -32.47 -13.54
N PRO A 141 -4.60 -33.03 -14.36
CA PRO A 141 -5.30 -32.24 -15.39
C PRO A 141 -6.03 -30.99 -14.86
N HIS A 142 -6.62 -31.05 -13.66
CA HIS A 142 -7.27 -29.90 -13.03
C HIS A 142 -6.29 -28.83 -12.53
N GLU A 143 -5.02 -29.18 -12.31
CA GLU A 143 -3.96 -28.23 -11.93
C GLU A 143 -3.48 -27.45 -13.16
N ILE A 144 -3.36 -28.14 -14.30
CA ILE A 144 -3.10 -27.51 -15.60
C ILE A 144 -4.26 -26.56 -15.95
N GLU A 145 -5.51 -26.97 -15.73
CA GLU A 145 -6.67 -26.10 -15.98
C GLU A 145 -6.74 -24.91 -15.01
N TYR A 146 -6.40 -25.08 -13.73
CA TYR A 146 -6.28 -23.97 -12.78
C TYR A 146 -5.20 -22.95 -13.21
N ILE A 147 -4.01 -23.40 -13.60
CA ILE A 147 -2.96 -22.53 -14.15
C ILE A 147 -3.44 -21.82 -15.42
N ARG A 148 -4.17 -22.52 -16.30
CA ARG A 148 -4.76 -21.95 -17.53
C ARG A 148 -5.78 -20.86 -17.22
N HIS A 149 -6.73 -21.11 -16.30
CA HIS A 149 -7.75 -20.17 -15.86
C HIS A 149 -7.14 -18.88 -15.27
N GLU A 150 -6.10 -19.02 -14.44
CA GLU A 150 -5.37 -17.88 -13.86
C GLU A 150 -4.39 -17.22 -14.85
N GLY A 151 -4.32 -17.72 -16.09
CA GLY A 151 -3.52 -17.16 -17.19
C GLY A 151 -2.03 -17.45 -17.10
N GLY A 152 -1.59 -18.46 -16.33
CA GLY A 152 -0.18 -18.75 -16.08
C GLY A 152 0.62 -19.18 -17.32
N PHE A 153 -0.07 -19.67 -18.35
CA PHE A 153 0.51 -19.98 -19.67
C PHE A 153 0.39 -18.84 -20.70
N ALA A 154 -0.14 -17.67 -20.32
CA ALA A 154 -0.26 -16.55 -21.24
C ALA A 154 1.11 -15.88 -21.46
N THR A 155 1.44 -15.61 -22.72
CA THR A 155 2.64 -14.85 -23.09
C THR A 155 2.49 -13.35 -22.78
N ILE A 156 3.61 -12.63 -22.87
CA ILE A 156 3.69 -11.16 -22.86
C ILE A 156 4.57 -10.77 -24.06
N PRO A 157 4.27 -9.66 -24.78
CA PRO A 157 5.13 -9.17 -25.86
C PRO A 157 6.59 -8.96 -25.40
N THR A 158 7.57 -9.33 -26.22
CA THR A 158 8.99 -9.31 -25.82
C THR A 158 9.47 -7.92 -25.42
N ASP A 159 9.03 -6.88 -26.14
CA ASP A 159 9.29 -5.47 -25.87
C ASP A 159 8.69 -4.97 -24.54
N VAL A 160 7.57 -5.56 -24.10
CA VAL A 160 6.98 -5.32 -22.77
C VAL A 160 7.74 -6.10 -21.70
N CYS A 161 8.14 -7.33 -22.00
CA CYS A 161 8.88 -8.18 -21.07
C CYS A 161 10.26 -7.60 -20.75
N ASP A 162 10.99 -7.15 -21.78
CA ASP A 162 12.26 -6.44 -21.67
C ASP A 162 12.16 -5.23 -20.75
N GLU A 163 11.16 -4.38 -20.98
CA GLU A 163 10.95 -3.15 -20.22
C GLU A 163 10.62 -3.45 -18.75
N LEU A 164 9.88 -4.52 -18.46
CA LEU A 164 9.64 -4.98 -17.09
C LEU A 164 10.90 -5.58 -16.43
N ILE A 165 11.74 -6.30 -17.17
CA ILE A 165 13.03 -6.79 -16.67
C ILE A 165 13.92 -5.59 -16.32
N ARG A 166 13.98 -4.59 -17.20
CA ARG A 166 14.69 -3.32 -16.96
C ARG A 166 14.14 -2.60 -15.73
N CYS A 167 12.81 -2.46 -15.57
CA CYS A 167 12.20 -1.91 -14.36
C CYS A 167 12.57 -2.69 -13.08
N TYR A 168 12.69 -4.02 -13.14
CA TYR A 168 13.12 -4.82 -11.98
C TYR A 168 14.57 -4.50 -11.59
N PHE A 169 15.52 -4.57 -12.53
CA PHE A 169 16.93 -4.31 -12.23
C PHE A 169 17.21 -2.85 -11.88
N HIS A 170 16.53 -1.89 -12.52
CA HIS A 170 16.67 -0.46 -12.20
C HIS A 170 15.99 -0.02 -10.89
N HIS A 171 14.92 -0.67 -10.42
CA HIS A 171 14.11 -0.13 -9.29
C HIS A 171 13.83 -1.09 -8.13
N VAL A 172 14.08 -2.40 -8.29
CA VAL A 172 13.84 -3.41 -7.24
C VAL A 172 15.15 -4.05 -6.79
N HIS A 173 15.99 -4.50 -7.72
CA HIS A 173 17.12 -5.39 -7.42
C HIS A 173 18.06 -4.82 -6.35
N PHE A 174 18.52 -3.57 -6.48
CA PHE A 174 19.43 -2.95 -5.51
C PHE A 174 18.81 -2.62 -4.14
N PHE A 175 17.51 -2.85 -3.93
CA PHE A 175 16.87 -2.82 -2.60
C PHE A 175 16.41 -4.22 -2.13
N GLN A 176 16.41 -5.20 -3.03
CA GLN A 176 15.98 -6.57 -2.82
C GLN A 176 16.70 -7.50 -3.85
N PRO A 177 18.01 -7.80 -3.68
CA PRO A 177 18.82 -8.45 -4.70
C PRO A 177 18.66 -9.98 -4.66
N VAL A 178 17.44 -10.45 -4.95
CA VAL A 178 17.01 -11.85 -4.75
C VAL A 178 17.06 -12.71 -6.02
N VAL A 179 17.01 -12.11 -7.20
CA VAL A 179 17.19 -12.82 -8.47
C VAL A 179 18.69 -13.00 -8.69
N GLU A 180 19.13 -14.18 -9.10
CA GLU A 180 20.50 -14.39 -9.59
C GLU A 180 20.64 -13.73 -10.97
N ALA A 181 21.31 -12.58 -11.03
CA ALA A 181 21.40 -11.78 -12.24
C ALA A 181 21.95 -12.53 -13.47
N PRO A 182 23.11 -13.25 -13.40
CA PRO A 182 23.64 -13.95 -14.57
C PRO A 182 22.74 -15.11 -15.00
N SER A 183 22.30 -15.94 -14.04
CA SER A 183 21.46 -17.12 -14.26
C SER A 183 20.09 -16.78 -14.84
N PHE A 184 19.55 -15.58 -14.57
CA PHE A 184 18.29 -15.10 -15.15
C PHE A 184 18.50 -14.38 -16.49
N LEU A 185 19.41 -13.41 -16.54
CA LEU A 185 19.53 -12.50 -17.68
C LEU A 185 20.20 -13.13 -18.90
N ASN A 186 21.23 -13.96 -18.69
CA ASN A 186 21.90 -14.64 -19.80
C ASN A 186 20.95 -15.67 -20.43
N GLU A 187 20.19 -16.40 -19.60
CA GLU A 187 19.16 -17.35 -20.05
C GLU A 187 18.03 -16.64 -20.82
N TYR A 188 17.53 -15.50 -20.31
CA TYR A 188 16.51 -14.72 -20.99
C TYR A 188 16.95 -14.21 -22.37
N VAL A 189 18.20 -13.74 -22.50
CA VAL A 189 18.74 -13.27 -23.79
C VAL A 189 18.95 -14.42 -24.77
N GLN A 190 19.41 -15.59 -24.31
CA GLN A 190 19.71 -16.74 -25.18
C GLN A 190 18.47 -17.53 -25.60
N ASN A 191 17.57 -17.81 -24.65
CA ASN A 191 16.47 -18.78 -24.81
C ASN A 191 15.09 -18.21 -24.46
N GLY A 192 14.98 -16.91 -24.14
CA GLY A 192 13.74 -16.31 -23.66
C GLY A 192 13.30 -16.87 -22.31
N THR A 193 11.99 -17.03 -22.12
CA THR A 193 11.43 -17.49 -20.83
C THR A 193 11.48 -19.01 -20.62
N ASN A 194 12.03 -19.79 -21.56
CA ASN A 194 11.80 -21.23 -21.66
C ASN A 194 12.32 -22.05 -20.46
N ASN A 195 13.54 -21.78 -19.97
CA ASN A 195 14.10 -22.47 -18.82
C ASN A 195 13.99 -21.66 -17.51
N ILE A 196 13.29 -20.52 -17.53
CA ILE A 196 13.10 -19.66 -16.36
C ILE A 196 11.91 -20.20 -15.55
N SER A 197 12.11 -20.41 -14.24
CA SER A 197 11.04 -20.87 -13.34
C SER A 197 9.80 -19.96 -13.41
N PRO A 198 8.62 -20.46 -13.81
CA PRO A 198 7.44 -19.61 -14.04
C PRO A 198 6.98 -18.85 -12.80
N VAL A 199 7.07 -19.47 -11.61
CA VAL A 199 6.72 -18.82 -10.34
C VAL A 199 7.67 -17.66 -10.02
N LEU A 200 8.97 -17.78 -10.33
CA LEU A 200 9.94 -16.69 -10.18
C LEU A 200 9.69 -15.58 -11.21
N PHE A 201 9.49 -15.95 -12.47
CA PHE A 201 9.23 -15.01 -13.57
C PHE A 201 8.00 -14.13 -13.30
N TRP A 202 6.84 -14.74 -13.04
CA TRP A 202 5.61 -14.00 -12.75
C TRP A 202 5.72 -13.15 -11.47
N SER A 203 6.46 -13.61 -10.45
CA SER A 203 6.71 -12.84 -9.23
C SER A 203 7.62 -11.63 -9.47
N MET A 204 8.63 -11.76 -10.34
CA MET A 204 9.50 -10.65 -10.72
C MET A 204 8.74 -9.60 -11.53
N LEU A 205 7.89 -10.00 -12.50
CA LEU A 205 7.05 -9.07 -13.25
C LEU A 205 6.05 -8.33 -12.33
N LEU A 206 5.46 -9.00 -11.34
CA LEU A 206 4.63 -8.38 -10.29
C LEU A 206 5.38 -7.29 -9.50
N ALA A 207 6.68 -7.47 -9.24
CA ALA A 207 7.53 -6.47 -8.60
C ALA A 207 7.92 -5.33 -9.55
N ALA A 208 8.18 -5.62 -10.83
CA ALA A 208 8.49 -4.64 -11.87
C ALA A 208 7.32 -3.70 -12.20
N THR A 209 6.10 -4.24 -12.29
CA THR A 209 4.87 -3.53 -12.73
C THR A 209 4.56 -2.27 -11.91
N ASN A 210 5.13 -2.11 -10.71
CA ASN A 210 5.01 -0.88 -9.91
C ASN A 210 5.62 0.35 -10.60
N TYR A 211 6.59 0.16 -11.50
CA TYR A 211 7.39 1.23 -12.10
C TYR A 211 7.20 1.37 -13.61
N ALA A 212 6.47 0.44 -14.26
CA ALA A 212 6.24 0.46 -15.70
C ALA A 212 5.30 1.61 -16.11
N ASP A 213 5.62 2.29 -17.21
CA ASP A 213 4.82 3.41 -17.72
C ASP A 213 3.57 2.95 -18.47
N ILE A 214 2.58 3.85 -18.60
CA ILE A 214 1.22 3.50 -19.04
C ILE A 214 1.19 2.87 -20.45
N GLU A 215 2.07 3.29 -21.34
CA GLU A 215 2.23 2.74 -22.69
C GLU A 215 2.71 1.28 -22.70
N VAL A 216 3.51 0.89 -21.71
CA VAL A 216 3.98 -0.49 -21.50
C VAL A 216 2.80 -1.37 -21.10
N LEU A 217 1.94 -0.86 -20.21
CA LEU A 217 0.74 -1.54 -19.73
C LEU A 217 -0.30 -1.68 -20.85
N GLN A 218 -0.49 -0.64 -21.66
CA GLN A 218 -1.40 -0.65 -22.81
C GLN A 218 -0.96 -1.66 -23.88
N ARG A 219 0.34 -1.68 -24.25
CA ARG A 219 0.91 -2.74 -25.12
C ARG A 219 0.73 -4.15 -24.54
N ALA A 220 0.76 -4.27 -23.21
CA ALA A 220 0.51 -5.52 -22.49
C ALA A 220 -0.98 -5.90 -22.36
N GLY A 221 -1.92 -5.08 -22.84
CA GLY A 221 -3.36 -5.31 -22.73
C GLY A 221 -3.98 -4.95 -21.37
N PHE A 222 -3.33 -4.10 -20.56
CA PHE A 222 -3.79 -3.72 -19.22
C PHE A 222 -4.09 -2.23 -19.08
N GLU A 223 -5.28 -1.93 -18.57
CA GLU A 223 -5.77 -0.57 -18.24
C GLU A 223 -4.92 0.18 -17.18
N SER A 224 -4.22 -0.54 -16.28
CA SER A 224 -3.58 0.06 -15.11
C SER A 224 -2.52 -0.84 -14.47
N ARG A 225 -1.60 -0.22 -13.70
CA ARG A 225 -0.60 -0.95 -12.88
C ARG A 225 -1.28 -1.95 -11.93
N LYS A 226 -2.45 -1.61 -11.40
CA LYS A 226 -3.26 -2.46 -10.51
C LYS A 226 -3.81 -3.69 -11.25
N ALA A 227 -4.35 -3.53 -12.45
CA ALA A 227 -4.86 -4.63 -13.26
C ALA A 227 -3.75 -5.61 -13.65
N MET A 228 -2.61 -5.08 -14.15
CA MET A 228 -1.47 -5.92 -14.53
C MET A 228 -0.88 -6.63 -13.30
N LYS A 229 -0.69 -5.95 -12.16
CA LYS A 229 -0.25 -6.60 -10.91
C LYS A 229 -1.18 -7.73 -10.47
N ARG A 230 -2.51 -7.56 -10.58
CA ARG A 230 -3.49 -8.60 -10.25
C ARG A 230 -3.30 -9.83 -11.14
N ALA A 231 -3.06 -9.64 -12.44
CA ALA A 231 -2.76 -10.73 -13.35
C ALA A 231 -1.41 -11.41 -13.01
N MET A 232 -0.32 -10.66 -12.85
CA MET A 232 0.99 -11.24 -12.54
C MET A 232 0.97 -12.03 -11.21
N TYR A 233 0.25 -11.52 -10.20
CA TYR A 233 0.07 -12.20 -8.92
C TYR A 233 -0.74 -13.50 -9.05
N LYS A 234 -1.89 -13.47 -9.75
CA LYS A 234 -2.69 -14.67 -10.03
C LYS A 234 -1.85 -15.76 -10.71
N ARG A 235 -1.10 -15.39 -11.75
CA ARG A 235 -0.20 -16.29 -12.48
C ARG A 235 0.88 -16.90 -11.58
N ALA A 236 1.62 -16.07 -10.82
CA ALA A 236 2.62 -16.54 -9.86
C ALA A 236 2.03 -17.48 -8.81
N LYS A 237 0.88 -17.10 -8.23
CA LYS A 237 0.20 -17.87 -7.19
C LYS A 237 -0.31 -19.21 -7.72
N ALA A 238 -0.83 -19.27 -8.94
CA ALA A 238 -1.29 -20.53 -9.54
C ALA A 238 -0.17 -21.56 -9.67
N PHE A 239 1.04 -21.15 -10.05
CA PHE A 239 2.21 -22.04 -10.03
C PHE A 239 2.66 -22.40 -8.60
N TYR A 240 2.66 -21.43 -7.67
CA TYR A 240 3.01 -21.69 -6.27
C TYR A 240 2.06 -22.70 -5.59
N ASP A 241 0.75 -22.61 -5.84
CA ASP A 241 -0.27 -23.45 -5.22
C ASP A 241 -0.21 -24.92 -5.67
N VAL A 242 0.32 -25.19 -6.86
CA VAL A 242 0.43 -26.55 -7.44
C VAL A 242 1.84 -27.14 -7.34
N ASP A 243 2.83 -26.34 -6.93
CA ASP A 243 4.22 -26.78 -6.84
C ASP A 243 4.42 -27.87 -5.78
N ARG A 244 5.40 -28.74 -6.07
CA ARG A 244 5.82 -29.86 -5.22
C ARG A 244 7.33 -30.12 -5.27
N ARG A 245 8.07 -29.40 -6.12
CA ARG A 245 9.46 -29.75 -6.50
C ARG A 245 10.34 -28.54 -6.86
N THR A 246 9.83 -27.31 -6.82
CA THR A 246 10.68 -26.13 -7.03
C THR A 246 11.68 -26.02 -5.90
N ASP A 247 12.94 -25.71 -6.25
CA ASP A 247 14.01 -25.52 -5.28
C ASP A 247 13.62 -24.51 -4.18
N LYS A 248 14.06 -24.78 -2.94
CA LYS A 248 13.70 -23.98 -1.77
C LYS A 248 14.22 -22.54 -1.88
N LEU A 249 15.38 -22.30 -2.51
CA LEU A 249 15.85 -20.93 -2.78
C LEU A 249 14.97 -20.25 -3.83
N VAL A 250 14.67 -20.92 -4.95
CA VAL A 250 13.78 -20.37 -6.00
C VAL A 250 12.40 -20.02 -5.44
N LEU A 251 11.85 -20.83 -4.53
CA LEU A 251 10.63 -20.50 -3.79
C LEU A 251 10.81 -19.26 -2.90
N ILE A 252 11.86 -19.19 -2.05
CA ILE A 252 12.16 -18.02 -1.20
C ILE A 252 12.22 -16.72 -2.02
N ARG A 253 12.96 -16.73 -3.13
CA ARG A 253 13.08 -15.60 -4.07
C ARG A 253 11.71 -15.17 -4.61
N SER A 254 10.92 -16.15 -5.05
CA SER A 254 9.59 -15.93 -5.60
C SER A 254 8.66 -15.31 -4.56
N VAL A 255 8.54 -15.89 -3.36
CA VAL A 255 7.64 -15.34 -2.33
C VAL A 255 8.09 -13.98 -1.78
N LEU A 256 9.40 -13.70 -1.73
CA LEU A 256 9.91 -12.37 -1.44
C LEU A 256 9.44 -11.34 -2.48
N LEU A 257 9.27 -11.72 -3.74
CA LEU A 257 8.74 -10.87 -4.81
C LEU A 257 7.20 -10.86 -4.83
N MET A 258 6.51 -11.96 -4.54
CA MET A 258 5.06 -12.01 -4.34
C MET A 258 4.60 -11.06 -3.21
N SER A 259 5.47 -10.76 -2.25
CA SER A 259 5.21 -9.75 -1.21
C SER A 259 5.09 -8.29 -1.70
N PHE A 260 5.25 -8.02 -3.01
CA PHE A 260 4.82 -6.75 -3.65
C PHE A 260 3.31 -6.73 -3.96
N TRP A 261 2.60 -7.84 -3.74
CA TRP A 261 1.14 -7.88 -3.68
C TRP A 261 0.60 -7.06 -2.51
N TYR A 262 -0.42 -6.25 -2.78
CA TYR A 262 -1.21 -5.57 -1.77
C TYR A 262 -2.58 -6.23 -1.69
N THR A 263 -3.10 -6.36 -0.48
CA THR A 263 -4.47 -6.83 -0.25
C THR A 263 -5.43 -5.65 -0.30
N ASP A 264 -6.69 -5.92 -0.62
CA ASP A 264 -7.78 -5.11 -0.08
C ASP A 264 -7.99 -5.41 1.42
N ALA A 265 -9.18 -5.13 1.95
CA ALA A 265 -9.50 -5.40 3.36
C ALA A 265 -9.95 -6.84 3.66
N GLN A 266 -10.18 -7.67 2.63
CA GLN A 266 -10.71 -9.03 2.72
C GLN A 266 -9.66 -10.10 2.38
N ASP A 267 -8.73 -9.81 1.47
CA ASP A 267 -7.64 -10.72 1.11
C ASP A 267 -6.64 -10.93 2.27
N HIS A 268 -6.44 -12.20 2.64
CA HIS A 268 -5.56 -12.64 3.71
C HIS A 268 -4.10 -12.86 3.28
N THR A 269 -3.78 -12.76 1.99
CA THR A 269 -2.50 -13.15 1.37
C THR A 269 -1.55 -11.97 1.09
N GLY A 270 -1.56 -10.93 1.93
CA GLY A 270 -0.73 -9.73 1.71
C GLY A 270 0.75 -9.89 2.03
N ALA A 271 1.54 -8.82 1.85
CA ALA A 271 2.99 -8.82 2.08
C ALA A 271 3.46 -9.54 3.37
N SER A 272 2.73 -9.40 4.50
CA SER A 272 3.06 -10.05 5.79
C SER A 272 2.85 -11.57 5.83
N HIS A 273 2.09 -12.12 4.87
CA HIS A 273 1.91 -13.56 4.64
C HIS A 273 3.10 -14.09 3.82
N TRP A 274 3.38 -13.51 2.65
CA TRP A 274 4.48 -13.92 1.78
C TRP A 274 5.88 -13.73 2.39
N ILE A 275 6.13 -12.63 3.11
CA ILE A 275 7.36 -12.47 3.91
C ILE A 275 7.43 -13.52 5.02
N GLY A 276 6.28 -13.92 5.59
CA GLY A 276 6.22 -15.01 6.55
C GLY A 276 6.67 -16.35 5.99
N ILE A 277 6.18 -16.69 4.79
CA ILE A 277 6.59 -17.89 4.07
C ILE A 277 8.09 -17.82 3.74
N ALA A 278 8.57 -16.68 3.25
CA ALA A 278 10.00 -16.47 2.96
C ALA A 278 10.89 -16.76 4.17
N ILE A 279 10.51 -16.23 5.34
CA ILE A 279 11.25 -16.40 6.59
C ILE A 279 11.20 -17.86 7.07
N THR A 280 10.02 -18.49 7.05
CA THR A 280 9.89 -19.91 7.45
C THR A 280 10.67 -20.85 6.54
N LEU A 281 10.66 -20.62 5.22
CA LEU A 281 11.49 -21.37 4.27
C LEU A 281 12.98 -21.12 4.52
N ALA A 282 13.40 -19.86 4.66
CA ALA A 282 14.80 -19.48 4.94
C ALA A 282 15.33 -20.07 6.26
N GLN A 283 14.51 -20.11 7.31
CA GLN A 283 14.85 -20.75 8.57
C GLN A 283 14.93 -22.28 8.41
N GLY A 284 13.99 -22.89 7.69
CA GLY A 284 13.98 -24.32 7.38
C GLY A 284 15.14 -24.82 6.50
N ILE A 285 15.87 -23.93 5.83
CA ILE A 285 17.12 -24.24 5.11
C ILE A 285 18.39 -23.70 5.79
N GLY A 286 18.28 -23.09 6.97
CA GLY A 286 19.44 -22.71 7.78
C GLY A 286 20.14 -21.41 7.39
N ILE A 287 19.71 -20.68 6.35
CA ILE A 287 20.43 -19.48 5.84
C ILE A 287 20.41 -18.26 6.79
N HIS A 288 19.77 -18.40 7.96
CA HIS A 288 19.84 -17.48 9.09
C HIS A 288 21.08 -17.71 9.99
N ARG A 289 21.82 -18.80 9.74
CA ARG A 289 23.02 -19.18 10.49
C ARG A 289 24.31 -19.04 9.68
N CYS A 290 25.43 -18.90 10.35
CA CYS A 290 26.75 -19.03 9.74
C CYS A 290 27.04 -20.48 9.32
N SER A 291 27.39 -20.67 8.05
CA SER A 291 28.03 -21.91 7.61
C SER A 291 29.51 -21.87 7.97
N ASN A 292 29.90 -22.56 9.05
CA ASN A 292 31.30 -22.69 9.47
C ASN A 292 32.09 -23.70 8.60
N SER A 293 31.89 -23.65 7.29
CA SER A 293 32.56 -24.53 6.31
C SER A 293 33.98 -24.05 5.98
N GLN A 294 34.84 -23.93 7.01
CA GLN A 294 36.29 -23.74 6.83
C GLN A 294 37.07 -25.07 6.72
N THR A 295 36.39 -26.21 6.89
CA THR A 295 37.00 -27.54 6.86
C THR A 295 37.20 -28.07 5.42
N ARG A 296 38.34 -27.69 4.83
CA ARG A 296 39.07 -28.39 3.73
C ARG A 296 38.34 -28.62 2.39
N ASN A 297 38.92 -28.06 1.33
CA ASN A 297 38.80 -28.49 -0.08
C ASN A 297 37.39 -28.40 -0.72
N SER A 298 36.64 -27.32 -0.50
CA SER A 298 35.43 -27.00 -1.28
C SER A 298 35.74 -26.21 -2.56
N HIS A 299 34.97 -26.46 -3.63
CA HIS A 299 35.10 -25.80 -4.93
C HIS A 299 34.63 -24.31 -4.91
N PRO A 300 35.00 -23.49 -5.92
CA PRO A 300 34.65 -22.06 -5.98
C PRO A 300 33.15 -21.74 -5.86
N SER A 301 32.28 -22.65 -6.33
CA SER A 301 30.81 -22.58 -6.26
C SER A 301 30.27 -22.41 -4.83
N SER A 302 31.03 -22.82 -3.82
CA SER A 302 30.69 -22.58 -2.42
C SER A 302 30.56 -21.08 -2.07
N SER A 303 31.29 -20.19 -2.77
CA SER A 303 31.26 -18.75 -2.51
C SER A 303 30.01 -18.06 -3.06
N GLU A 304 29.59 -18.38 -4.28
CA GLU A 304 28.42 -17.77 -4.94
C GLU A 304 27.12 -18.11 -4.21
N HIS A 305 26.97 -19.38 -3.81
CA HIS A 305 25.85 -19.84 -2.99
C HIS A 305 25.79 -19.10 -1.64
N GLN A 306 26.94 -18.88 -0.98
CA GLN A 306 27.01 -18.11 0.27
C GLN A 306 26.61 -16.65 0.06
N ARG A 307 27.10 -15.98 -1.00
CA ARG A 307 26.69 -14.59 -1.33
C ARG A 307 25.18 -14.48 -1.53
N LEU A 308 24.60 -15.38 -2.33
CA LEU A 308 23.15 -15.40 -2.59
C LEU A 308 22.34 -15.65 -1.32
N THR A 309 22.66 -16.69 -0.55
CA THR A 309 21.95 -17.01 0.70
C THR A 309 22.03 -15.87 1.72
N ARG A 310 23.18 -15.17 1.80
CA ARG A 310 23.32 -13.92 2.56
C ARG A 310 22.37 -12.83 2.05
N ARG A 311 22.31 -12.58 0.73
CA ARG A 311 21.37 -11.63 0.11
C ARG A 311 19.91 -11.93 0.42
N LEU A 312 19.51 -13.21 0.34
CA LEU A 312 18.14 -13.65 0.66
C LEU A 312 17.82 -13.45 2.15
N TRP A 313 18.72 -13.84 3.06
CA TRP A 313 18.50 -13.70 4.50
C TRP A 313 18.36 -12.24 4.95
N TRP A 314 19.28 -11.37 4.55
CA TRP A 314 19.20 -9.95 4.92
C TRP A 314 18.05 -9.22 4.24
N THR A 315 17.60 -9.68 3.06
CA THR A 315 16.32 -9.26 2.48
C THR A 315 15.13 -9.68 3.36
N CYS A 316 15.08 -10.94 3.83
CA CYS A 316 14.03 -11.41 4.74
C CYS A 316 13.96 -10.53 6.01
N LEU A 317 15.11 -10.25 6.64
CA LEU A 317 15.20 -9.36 7.80
C LEU A 317 14.67 -7.96 7.47
N LEU A 318 15.24 -7.30 6.46
CA LEU A 318 14.83 -5.97 6.00
C LEU A 318 13.32 -5.88 5.75
N ARG A 319 12.74 -6.85 5.02
CA ARG A 319 11.32 -6.86 4.70
C ARG A 319 10.43 -7.10 5.93
N ASP A 320 10.87 -7.91 6.89
CA ASP A 320 10.20 -8.07 8.19
C ASP A 320 10.15 -6.75 8.97
N ARG A 321 11.30 -6.10 9.18
CA ARG A 321 11.40 -4.83 9.96
C ARG A 321 10.48 -3.74 9.41
N TRP A 322 10.54 -3.48 8.10
CA TRP A 322 9.73 -2.43 7.47
C TRP A 322 8.23 -2.74 7.46
N VAL A 323 7.84 -4.01 7.27
CA VAL A 323 6.41 -4.38 7.25
C VAL A 323 5.80 -4.47 8.65
N SER A 324 6.60 -4.79 9.67
CA SER A 324 6.20 -4.70 11.08
C SER A 324 6.02 -3.25 11.52
N LEU A 325 6.93 -2.33 11.14
CA LEU A 325 6.74 -0.88 11.32
C LEU A 325 5.43 -0.40 10.65
N ALA A 326 5.20 -0.79 9.39
CA ALA A 326 4.04 -0.36 8.62
C ALA A 326 2.69 -0.79 9.22
N LYS A 327 2.64 -1.95 9.90
CA LYS A 327 1.40 -2.51 10.46
C LYS A 327 1.29 -2.42 11.99
N GLY A 328 2.29 -1.89 12.68
CA GLY A 328 2.36 -1.92 14.15
C GLY A 328 2.33 -3.33 14.73
N ARG A 329 2.90 -4.32 14.02
CA ARG A 329 2.88 -5.73 14.41
C ARG A 329 4.25 -6.17 14.96
N PRO A 330 4.31 -7.21 15.80
CA PRO A 330 5.57 -7.87 16.15
C PRO A 330 6.36 -8.30 14.91
N MET A 331 7.67 -8.40 15.07
CA MET A 331 8.61 -8.88 14.07
C MET A 331 8.69 -10.41 14.14
N ARG A 332 9.01 -11.08 13.03
CA ARG A 332 9.16 -12.55 12.97
C ARG A 332 10.59 -13.02 13.22
N ILE A 333 11.58 -12.21 12.87
CA ILE A 333 13.00 -12.53 13.08
C ILE A 333 13.46 -11.92 14.41
N HIS A 334 14.06 -12.72 15.29
CA HIS A 334 14.74 -12.22 16.47
C HIS A 334 16.25 -12.28 16.27
N ASP A 335 16.93 -11.20 16.66
CA ASP A 335 18.34 -10.98 16.36
C ASP A 335 19.22 -11.99 17.12
N GLU A 336 18.78 -12.45 18.29
CA GLU A 336 19.41 -13.49 19.12
C GLU A 336 19.30 -14.93 18.58
N ASP A 337 18.40 -15.20 17.63
CA ASP A 337 18.24 -16.53 17.02
C ASP A 337 19.22 -16.76 15.84
N CYS A 338 19.96 -15.73 15.43
CA CYS A 338 20.64 -15.64 14.14
C CYS A 338 22.11 -15.25 14.30
N ASP A 339 23.01 -15.89 13.55
CA ASP A 339 24.44 -15.55 13.53
C ASP A 339 25.05 -15.37 12.12
N ALA A 340 24.23 -15.39 11.06
CA ALA A 340 24.69 -15.13 9.70
C ALA A 340 25.40 -13.75 9.54
N LEU A 341 26.57 -13.73 8.90
CA LEU A 341 27.39 -12.53 8.70
C LEU A 341 26.64 -11.42 7.95
N PHE A 342 26.86 -10.16 8.36
CA PHE A 342 26.43 -8.96 7.61
C PHE A 342 26.97 -8.96 6.17
N PRO A 343 26.23 -8.36 5.21
CA PRO A 343 26.65 -8.32 3.83
C PRO A 343 27.63 -7.19 3.50
N CYS A 344 28.33 -7.36 2.38
CA CYS A 344 29.18 -6.36 1.75
C CYS A 344 28.71 -6.07 0.31
N PRO A 345 29.18 -4.99 -0.35
CA PRO A 345 28.76 -4.66 -1.72
C PRO A 345 29.09 -5.78 -2.71
N ASP A 346 30.19 -6.50 -2.48
CA ASP A 346 30.67 -7.62 -3.29
C ASP A 346 29.72 -8.85 -3.26
N ASP A 347 28.81 -8.98 -2.27
CA ASP A 347 27.74 -9.99 -2.34
C ASP A 347 26.77 -9.76 -3.53
N VAL A 348 26.71 -8.52 -4.05
CA VAL A 348 25.92 -8.11 -5.23
C VAL A 348 26.81 -7.87 -6.45
N LEU A 349 27.92 -7.14 -6.33
CA LEU A 349 28.75 -6.75 -7.47
C LEU A 349 29.33 -7.96 -8.22
N HIS A 350 29.71 -9.01 -7.49
CA HIS A 350 30.29 -10.22 -8.07
C HIS A 350 29.36 -10.92 -9.08
N GLU A 351 28.06 -11.04 -8.80
CA GLU A 351 27.13 -11.66 -9.76
C GLU A 351 26.91 -10.80 -11.01
N LEU A 352 26.93 -9.47 -10.86
CA LEU A 352 26.70 -8.53 -11.96
C LEU A 352 27.87 -8.49 -12.94
N GLN A 353 29.09 -8.86 -12.50
CA GLN A 353 30.26 -9.07 -13.35
C GLN A 353 30.12 -10.30 -14.27
N LEU A 354 29.36 -11.32 -13.85
CA LEU A 354 29.12 -12.56 -14.61
C LEU A 354 27.97 -12.46 -15.64
N VAL A 355 27.24 -11.34 -15.66
CA VAL A 355 26.23 -11.04 -16.68
C VAL A 355 26.92 -10.72 -18.02
N SER A 356 26.40 -11.28 -19.11
CA SER A 356 26.90 -11.05 -20.47
C SER A 356 26.80 -9.57 -20.88
N ALA A 357 27.68 -9.12 -21.78
CA ALA A 357 27.77 -7.72 -22.19
C ALA A 357 26.46 -7.17 -22.77
N GLU A 358 25.78 -7.95 -23.62
CA GLU A 358 24.47 -7.60 -24.20
C GLU A 358 23.41 -7.44 -23.10
N ALA A 359 23.27 -8.44 -22.23
CA ALA A 359 22.28 -8.40 -21.16
C ALA A 359 22.54 -7.26 -20.15
N ARG A 360 23.82 -6.97 -19.87
CA ARG A 360 24.22 -5.83 -19.03
C ARG A 360 23.81 -4.50 -19.68
N GLN A 361 24.12 -4.30 -20.96
CA GLN A 361 23.76 -3.08 -21.69
C GLN A 361 22.24 -2.85 -21.79
N ARG A 362 21.46 -3.94 -21.87
CA ARG A 362 20.00 -3.91 -22.07
C ARG A 362 19.20 -3.74 -20.77
N PHE A 363 19.71 -4.22 -19.63
CA PHE A 363 18.92 -4.34 -18.39
C PHE A 363 19.54 -3.76 -17.11
N ILE A 364 20.85 -3.48 -17.09
CA ILE A 364 21.57 -3.15 -15.85
C ILE A 364 22.00 -1.67 -15.85
N PRO A 365 21.70 -0.88 -14.78
CA PRO A 365 22.17 0.50 -14.66
C PRO A 365 23.70 0.59 -14.50
N PRO A 366 24.35 1.68 -14.94
CA PRO A 366 25.81 1.76 -14.97
C PRO A 366 26.46 1.95 -13.59
N ASP A 367 25.78 2.60 -12.65
CA ASP A 367 26.35 3.07 -11.36
C ASP A 367 26.42 1.97 -10.26
N LEU A 368 26.98 0.81 -10.60
CA LEU A 368 26.83 -0.41 -9.81
C LEU A 368 27.36 -0.33 -8.37
N ASP A 369 28.56 0.19 -8.17
CA ASP A 369 29.23 0.22 -6.85
C ASP A 369 28.42 1.04 -5.83
N CYS A 370 27.94 2.23 -6.26
CA CYS A 370 27.06 3.06 -5.45
C CYS A 370 25.76 2.32 -5.08
N LEU A 371 25.12 1.66 -6.04
CA LEU A 371 23.86 0.95 -5.81
C LEU A 371 24.03 -0.29 -4.92
N ALA A 372 25.18 -0.97 -4.99
CA ALA A 372 25.50 -2.10 -4.10
C ALA A 372 25.83 -1.64 -2.66
N GLU A 373 26.55 -0.52 -2.49
CA GLU A 373 26.73 0.11 -1.18
C GLU A 373 25.40 0.55 -0.56
N MET A 374 24.52 1.15 -1.37
CA MET A 374 23.19 1.58 -0.94
C MET A 374 22.39 0.42 -0.33
N TRP A 375 22.48 -0.78 -0.89
CA TRP A 375 21.87 -1.98 -0.31
C TRP A 375 22.46 -2.34 1.07
N VAL A 376 23.79 -2.29 1.24
CA VAL A 376 24.42 -2.60 2.54
C VAL A 376 24.03 -1.58 3.61
N ARG A 377 23.97 -0.29 3.27
CA ARG A 377 23.46 0.77 4.17
C ARG A 377 22.00 0.50 4.56
N LEU A 378 21.16 0.18 3.58
CA LEU A 378 19.75 -0.20 3.75
C LEU A 378 19.59 -1.41 4.70
N VAL A 379 20.45 -2.43 4.59
CA VAL A 379 20.46 -3.58 5.51
C VAL A 379 20.88 -3.17 6.92
N ARG A 380 22.03 -2.48 7.08
CA ARG A 380 22.57 -2.06 8.39
C ARG A 380 21.56 -1.24 9.19
N THR A 381 20.99 -0.19 8.60
CA THR A 381 20.04 0.65 9.33
C THR A 381 18.66 -0.01 9.50
N SER A 382 18.29 -0.99 8.65
CA SER A 382 17.11 -1.83 8.92
C SER A 382 17.31 -2.76 10.12
N PHE A 383 18.53 -3.26 10.36
CA PHE A 383 18.85 -4.02 11.59
C PHE A 383 18.67 -3.16 12.85
N VAL A 384 19.24 -1.95 12.88
CA VAL A 384 19.06 -1.00 14.01
C VAL A 384 17.58 -0.60 14.18
N LEU A 385 16.83 -0.41 13.09
CA LEU A 385 15.37 -0.20 13.14
C LEU A 385 14.64 -1.34 13.87
N GLY A 386 15.09 -2.59 13.73
CA GLY A 386 14.57 -3.72 14.49
C GLY A 386 14.76 -3.56 15.99
N ARG A 387 15.95 -3.13 16.43
CA ARG A 387 16.21 -2.85 17.85
C ARG A 387 15.36 -1.67 18.37
N ILE A 388 15.20 -0.60 17.59
CA ILE A 388 14.34 0.54 17.93
C ILE A 388 12.86 0.11 18.10
N LEU A 389 12.35 -0.72 17.19
CA LEU A 389 11.00 -1.31 17.33
C LEU A 389 10.89 -2.16 18.61
N ARG A 390 11.93 -2.90 18.99
CA ARG A 390 11.98 -3.71 20.21
C ARG A 390 12.14 -2.88 21.49
N ALA A 391 12.71 -1.68 21.44
CA ALA A 391 12.77 -0.77 22.59
C ALA A 391 11.39 -0.15 22.88
N HIS A 392 10.60 0.17 21.86
CA HIS A 392 9.34 0.92 22.02
C HIS A 392 8.05 0.08 22.01
N TYR A 393 7.99 -1.07 21.32
CA TYR A 393 6.74 -1.80 21.07
C TYR A 393 6.52 -3.04 21.97
N ARG A 394 7.35 -3.27 23.00
CA ARG A 394 7.17 -4.38 23.96
C ARG A 394 6.12 -4.03 25.03
N LEU A 395 4.97 -4.70 25.01
CA LEU A 395 3.86 -4.49 25.98
C LEU A 395 4.17 -4.85 27.45
N LYS A 396 5.29 -5.54 27.74
CA LYS A 396 5.63 -6.07 29.08
C LYS A 396 7.08 -5.81 29.50
N ALA A 397 7.80 -4.94 28.79
CA ALA A 397 9.16 -4.56 29.19
C ALA A 397 9.12 -3.37 30.16
N SER A 398 10.24 -3.15 30.86
CA SER A 398 10.56 -1.82 31.38
C SER A 398 10.61 -0.80 30.24
N LYS A 399 10.48 0.49 30.58
CA LYS A 399 10.80 1.56 29.62
C LYS A 399 12.28 1.45 29.24
N ALA A 400 12.60 1.79 27.98
CA ALA A 400 13.99 1.97 27.57
C ALA A 400 14.67 3.06 28.41
N SER A 401 15.95 2.87 28.74
CA SER A 401 16.72 3.86 29.50
C SER A 401 17.19 5.02 28.61
N VAL A 402 17.80 6.06 29.19
CA VAL A 402 18.38 7.16 28.40
C VAL A 402 19.53 6.63 27.54
N GLU A 403 20.36 5.78 28.15
CA GLU A 403 21.56 5.16 27.59
C GLU A 403 21.22 4.19 26.46
N GLU A 404 20.12 3.42 26.58
CA GLU A 404 19.62 2.57 25.49
C GLU A 404 19.19 3.40 24.27
N ILE A 405 18.54 4.55 24.49
CA ILE A 405 18.02 5.40 23.42
C ILE A 405 19.12 6.20 22.71
N ASP A 406 20.08 6.76 23.45
CA ASP A 406 21.22 7.45 22.83
C ASP A 406 22.21 6.44 22.21
N GLY A 407 22.42 5.26 22.81
CA GLY A 407 23.19 4.17 22.17
C GLY A 407 22.57 3.69 20.86
N LEU A 408 21.23 3.61 20.77
CA LEU A 408 20.54 3.35 19.50
C LEU A 408 20.72 4.49 18.48
N ALA A 409 20.88 5.74 18.92
CA ALA A 409 21.19 6.87 18.05
C ALA A 409 22.65 6.86 17.56
N GLU A 410 23.59 6.38 18.38
CA GLU A 410 24.99 6.16 18.00
C GLU A 410 25.15 4.97 17.04
N GLU A 411 24.43 3.87 17.24
CA GLU A 411 24.40 2.74 16.30
C GLU A 411 23.78 3.12 14.95
N LEU A 412 22.76 3.97 14.96
CA LEU A 412 22.28 4.63 13.74
C LEU A 412 23.46 5.36 13.07
N LEU A 413 24.08 6.34 13.74
CA LEU A 413 25.19 7.12 13.18
C LEU A 413 26.34 6.27 12.63
N GLY A 414 26.69 5.18 13.32
CA GLY A 414 27.71 4.21 12.88
C GLY A 414 27.44 3.59 11.51
N CYS A 415 26.18 3.52 11.06
CA CYS A 415 25.83 2.98 9.73
C CYS A 415 26.37 3.82 8.55
N HIS A 416 26.74 5.09 8.78
CA HIS A 416 27.05 6.07 7.73
C HIS A 416 28.51 6.59 7.74
N GLN A 417 29.40 6.03 8.56
CA GLN A 417 30.79 6.53 8.69
C GLN A 417 31.68 6.31 7.45
N SER A 418 31.16 5.69 6.39
CA SER A 418 31.84 5.49 5.10
C SER A 418 31.04 6.15 3.96
N GLU A 419 31.35 7.40 3.65
CA GLU A 419 30.85 8.12 2.47
C GLU A 419 31.90 8.13 1.34
N PRO A 420 31.62 7.50 0.18
CA PRO A 420 32.36 7.77 -1.05
C PRO A 420 32.05 9.19 -1.54
N THR A 421 33.09 9.99 -1.78
CA THR A 421 33.01 11.44 -2.03
C THR A 421 32.38 11.83 -3.40
N VAL A 422 31.80 10.88 -4.13
CA VAL A 422 31.50 10.99 -5.57
C VAL A 422 29.99 11.11 -5.82
N MET A 423 29.37 12.19 -5.33
CA MET A 423 27.93 12.45 -5.57
C MET A 423 27.64 13.47 -6.68
N TYR A 424 28.67 14.08 -7.28
CA TYR A 424 28.53 15.20 -8.24
C TYR A 424 28.17 14.81 -9.68
N ALA A 425 28.11 13.52 -10.02
CA ALA A 425 27.77 13.02 -11.35
C ALA A 425 26.75 11.85 -11.33
N ALA A 426 26.02 11.69 -10.23
CA ALA A 426 25.11 10.55 -10.02
C ALA A 426 23.90 10.56 -10.97
N SER A 427 23.67 9.43 -11.65
CA SER A 427 22.51 9.24 -12.54
C SER A 427 21.17 9.37 -11.80
N ASP A 428 20.07 9.59 -12.54
CA ASP A 428 18.73 9.67 -11.94
C ASP A 428 18.32 8.36 -11.25
N THR A 429 18.88 7.22 -11.68
CA THR A 429 18.71 5.95 -10.97
C THR A 429 19.37 6.02 -9.59
N VAL A 430 20.64 6.40 -9.48
CA VAL A 430 21.32 6.58 -8.19
C VAL A 430 20.60 7.60 -7.33
N ARG A 431 20.24 8.76 -7.89
CA ARG A 431 19.58 9.86 -7.18
C ARG A 431 18.20 9.44 -6.62
N ASN A 432 17.44 8.63 -7.37
CA ASN A 432 16.21 8.03 -6.87
C ASN A 432 16.45 7.10 -5.68
N HIS A 433 17.44 6.21 -5.74
CA HIS A 433 17.75 5.29 -4.63
C HIS A 433 18.26 6.04 -3.40
N GLU A 434 19.11 7.04 -3.61
CA GLU A 434 19.62 7.92 -2.57
C GLU A 434 18.49 8.67 -1.86
N TYR A 435 17.58 9.36 -2.57
CA TYR A 435 16.44 10.02 -1.91
C TYR A 435 15.52 9.06 -1.16
N HIS A 436 15.38 7.81 -1.63
CA HIS A 436 14.70 6.77 -0.85
C HIS A 436 15.46 6.47 0.45
N LEU A 437 16.76 6.19 0.40
CA LEU A 437 17.59 5.96 1.60
C LEU A 437 17.52 7.14 2.57
N GLN A 438 17.68 8.37 2.07
CA GLN A 438 17.60 9.59 2.88
C GLN A 438 16.26 9.67 3.62
N VAL A 439 15.14 9.47 2.91
CA VAL A 439 13.82 9.45 3.56
C VAL A 439 13.72 8.32 4.57
N PHE A 440 14.33 7.15 4.33
CA PHE A 440 14.41 6.11 5.35
C PHE A 440 15.28 6.49 6.57
N TYR A 441 16.33 7.32 6.42
CA TYR A 441 17.45 7.33 7.36
C TYR A 441 17.90 8.68 7.94
N GLN A 442 17.78 8.78 9.27
CA GLN A 442 18.79 9.33 10.20
C GLN A 442 18.85 10.83 10.59
N PHE A 443 20.01 11.30 11.10
CA PHE A 443 20.16 12.16 12.28
C PHE A 443 20.97 13.45 12.06
N VAL A 444 20.72 14.49 12.88
CA VAL A 444 21.28 15.84 12.73
C VAL A 444 22.56 16.09 13.53
N ARG A 445 23.63 16.51 12.85
CA ARG A 445 24.81 17.16 13.47
C ARG A 445 24.66 18.70 13.44
N SER A 446 24.14 19.28 14.51
CA SER A 446 24.24 20.74 14.71
C SER A 446 25.58 21.09 15.38
N CYS A 447 26.52 21.58 14.56
CA CYS A 447 27.62 22.55 14.85
C CYS A 447 28.40 22.48 16.19
N PRO A 448 29.74 22.62 16.13
CA PRO A 448 30.23 24.00 16.00
C PRO A 448 31.30 24.22 14.91
N VAL A 449 31.30 25.45 14.37
CA VAL A 449 32.29 26.10 13.49
C VAL A 449 32.40 25.59 12.03
N LEU A 450 32.12 26.53 11.10
CA LEU A 450 32.47 26.61 9.67
C LEU A 450 32.00 25.52 8.67
N VAL A 451 30.94 25.87 7.93
CA VAL A 451 30.75 25.77 6.46
C VAL A 451 31.63 24.76 5.68
N SER A 452 31.01 23.66 5.21
CA SER A 452 30.67 23.50 3.78
C SER A 452 29.76 22.29 3.50
N TYR A 453 28.81 22.47 2.58
CA TYR A 453 28.03 21.48 1.79
C TYR A 453 27.31 20.27 2.45
N LEU A 454 25.99 20.26 2.21
CA LEU A 454 25.04 19.12 2.17
C LEU A 454 24.58 18.47 3.51
N THR A 455 23.28 18.16 3.58
CA THR A 455 22.59 17.68 4.81
C THR A 455 21.41 16.79 4.44
N TYR A 456 21.54 15.47 4.65
CA TYR A 456 20.67 14.47 4.02
C TYR A 456 20.23 13.33 4.95
N VAL A 457 19.39 13.65 5.94
CA VAL A 457 19.05 12.73 7.04
C VAL A 457 17.59 12.85 7.53
N ARG A 458 16.80 11.76 7.53
CA ARG A 458 15.35 11.74 7.83
C ARG A 458 14.81 10.57 8.74
N ALA A 459 14.04 9.59 8.25
CA ALA A 459 12.94 9.01 9.08
C ALA A 459 13.25 8.07 10.26
N SER A 460 14.28 7.20 10.27
CA SER A 460 14.52 6.28 11.43
C SER A 460 14.62 7.00 12.79
N VAL A 461 15.13 8.24 12.79
CA VAL A 461 15.21 9.11 13.97
C VAL A 461 13.82 9.59 14.42
N THR A 462 12.91 9.80 13.46
CA THR A 462 11.50 10.06 13.79
C THR A 462 10.85 8.82 14.41
N VAL A 463 11.23 7.60 14.00
CA VAL A 463 10.73 6.36 14.63
C VAL A 463 11.20 6.23 16.08
N LEU A 464 12.48 6.54 16.35
CA LEU A 464 13.12 6.52 17.68
C LEU A 464 12.54 7.59 18.63
N TYR A 465 12.39 8.83 18.18
CA TYR A 465 12.03 9.94 19.07
C TYR A 465 10.54 10.32 19.09
N ARG A 466 9.70 9.87 18.14
CA ARG A 466 8.25 10.14 18.17
C ARG A 466 7.51 9.68 19.44
N PRO A 467 7.88 8.61 20.18
CA PRO A 467 7.16 8.23 21.41
C PRO A 467 7.14 9.38 22.42
N TYR A 468 8.24 10.13 22.50
CA TYR A 468 8.45 11.26 23.41
C TYR A 468 7.77 12.58 22.98
N ILE A 469 7.08 12.56 21.84
CA ILE A 469 6.14 13.61 21.40
C ILE A 469 4.70 13.11 21.49
N LEU A 470 4.42 11.92 20.95
CA LEU A 470 3.05 11.45 20.70
C LEU A 470 2.35 10.87 21.93
N ASN A 471 3.11 10.38 22.91
CA ASN A 471 2.58 9.71 24.10
C ASN A 471 2.56 10.64 25.33
N SER A 472 1.92 10.17 26.42
CA SER A 472 1.94 10.81 27.74
C SER A 472 3.37 11.06 28.24
N PRO A 473 3.64 12.12 29.05
CA PRO A 473 4.93 12.32 29.72
C PRO A 473 5.43 11.10 30.53
N SER A 474 4.53 10.19 30.93
CA SER A 474 4.89 8.91 31.56
C SER A 474 5.64 7.93 30.64
N SER A 475 5.79 8.22 29.33
CA SER A 475 6.56 7.41 28.39
C SER A 475 8.06 7.72 28.35
N PHE A 476 8.50 8.81 28.98
CA PHE A 476 9.92 9.15 29.07
C PHE A 476 10.69 8.15 29.95
N PRO A 477 12.00 7.93 29.72
CA PRO A 477 12.84 7.17 30.62
C PRO A 477 12.82 7.76 32.02
N GLU A 478 12.84 6.89 33.03
CA GLU A 478 13.02 7.32 34.41
C GLU A 478 14.38 8.00 34.58
N ASN A 479 14.44 9.05 35.40
CA ASN A 479 15.58 9.96 35.56
C ASN A 479 15.99 10.81 34.33
N SER A 480 15.24 10.78 33.22
CA SER A 480 15.54 11.65 32.06
C SER A 480 15.43 13.14 32.39
N SER A 481 16.47 13.92 32.07
CA SER A 481 16.51 15.36 32.36
C SER A 481 15.63 16.17 31.39
N ALA A 482 15.04 17.29 31.85
CA ALA A 482 14.23 18.16 31.01
C ALA A 482 14.98 18.66 29.74
N THR A 483 16.30 18.83 29.85
CA THR A 483 17.19 19.13 28.71
C THR A 483 17.19 18.00 27.68
N TRP A 484 17.36 16.75 28.12
CA TRP A 484 17.30 15.57 27.25
C TRP A 484 15.92 15.41 26.60
N GLN A 485 14.85 15.60 27.37
CA GLN A 485 13.47 15.52 26.87
C GLN A 485 13.22 16.53 25.74
N LYS A 486 13.70 17.77 25.90
CA LYS A 486 13.64 18.81 24.87
C LYS A 486 14.48 18.46 23.63
N ILE A 487 15.67 17.89 23.84
CA ILE A 487 16.55 17.42 22.76
C ILE A 487 15.86 16.31 21.94
N ALA A 488 15.29 15.29 22.59
CA ALA A 488 14.54 14.21 21.93
C ALA A 488 13.37 14.74 21.09
N GLN A 489 12.57 15.67 21.64
CA GLN A 489 11.45 16.27 20.90
C GLN A 489 11.91 17.13 19.71
N ASN A 490 13.02 17.86 19.84
CA ASN A 490 13.59 18.62 18.72
C ASN A 490 14.07 17.67 17.61
N ARG A 491 14.82 16.61 17.96
CA ARG A 491 15.34 15.59 17.02
C ARG A 491 14.23 14.98 16.14
N ALA A 492 13.07 14.65 16.71
CA ALA A 492 11.92 14.13 15.93
C ALA A 492 11.23 15.19 15.05
N ARG A 493 11.05 16.43 15.54
CA ARG A 493 10.48 17.53 14.74
C ARG A 493 11.35 17.92 13.56
N GLU A 494 12.65 17.92 13.77
CA GLU A 494 13.65 18.23 12.76
C GLU A 494 13.65 17.17 11.67
N ALA A 495 13.78 15.88 12.01
CA ALA A 495 13.68 14.78 11.06
C ALA A 495 12.34 14.75 10.27
N ALA A 496 11.22 15.08 10.92
CA ALA A 496 9.92 15.23 10.25
C ALA A 496 9.88 16.44 9.29
N SER A 497 10.38 17.60 9.70
CA SER A 497 10.51 18.80 8.85
C SER A 497 11.42 18.56 7.65
N ILE A 498 12.52 17.84 7.85
CA ILE A 498 13.50 17.55 6.82
C ILE A 498 12.95 16.49 5.84
N THR A 499 12.01 15.62 6.27
CA THR A 499 11.28 14.72 5.35
C THR A 499 10.60 15.48 4.21
N ASN A 500 9.93 16.59 4.50
CA ASN A 500 9.29 17.44 3.47
C ASN A 500 10.28 17.94 2.40
N GLN A 501 11.49 18.31 2.81
CA GLN A 501 12.54 18.79 1.91
C GLN A 501 13.04 17.73 0.92
N THR A 502 12.88 16.43 1.20
CA THR A 502 13.10 15.41 0.16
C THR A 502 11.90 15.30 -0.77
N LEU A 503 10.66 15.47 -0.27
CA LEU A 503 9.48 15.43 -1.12
C LEU A 503 9.49 16.58 -2.15
N GLU A 504 9.87 17.77 -1.70
CA GLU A 504 10.14 18.94 -2.56
C GLU A 504 11.14 18.58 -3.68
N LYS A 505 12.35 18.11 -3.34
CA LYS A 505 13.37 17.69 -4.31
C LYS A 505 12.95 16.52 -5.22
N MET A 506 12.14 15.58 -4.73
CA MET A 506 11.64 14.45 -5.54
C MET A 506 10.54 14.87 -6.52
N ILE A 507 9.80 15.95 -6.22
CA ILE A 507 8.84 16.58 -7.13
C ILE A 507 9.59 17.41 -8.18
N GLU A 508 10.55 18.23 -7.77
CA GLU A 508 11.40 19.06 -8.66
C GLU A 508 12.12 18.23 -9.75
N LEU A 509 12.39 16.96 -9.49
CA LEU A 509 13.15 16.05 -10.35
C LEU A 509 12.29 14.96 -11.02
N ASP A 510 10.95 15.05 -10.98
CA ASP A 510 10.00 14.07 -11.52
C ASP A 510 10.27 12.61 -11.11
N LEU A 511 10.77 12.41 -9.89
CA LEU A 511 11.10 11.08 -9.35
C LEU A 511 9.88 10.36 -8.76
N VAL A 512 8.72 11.03 -8.71
CA VAL A 512 7.48 10.57 -8.06
C VAL A 512 6.91 9.30 -8.70
N LYS A 513 7.03 9.16 -10.02
CA LYS A 513 6.57 7.99 -10.79
C LYS A 513 7.31 6.68 -10.46
N SER A 514 8.56 6.79 -9.99
CA SER A 514 9.48 5.68 -9.70
C SER A 514 9.62 5.38 -8.19
N ILE A 515 8.61 5.70 -7.39
CA ILE A 515 8.66 5.56 -5.92
C ILE A 515 8.32 4.15 -5.46
N LYS A 516 9.13 3.64 -4.53
CA LYS A 516 9.07 2.28 -3.99
C LYS A 516 7.96 2.17 -2.93
N PRO A 517 7.23 1.04 -2.83
CA PRO A 517 6.07 0.93 -1.91
C PRO A 517 6.41 1.13 -0.43
N MET A 518 7.67 0.87 -0.04
CA MET A 518 8.19 1.08 1.31
C MET A 518 8.16 2.56 1.73
N PHE A 519 8.26 3.50 0.79
CA PHE A 519 8.29 4.95 1.06
C PHE A 519 7.01 5.45 1.75
N ILE A 520 5.87 4.83 1.47
CA ILE A 520 4.58 5.13 2.13
C ILE A 520 4.68 4.85 3.64
N THR A 521 5.54 3.92 4.07
CA THR A 521 5.77 3.57 5.49
C THR A 521 6.63 4.62 6.21
N SER A 522 7.67 5.16 5.56
CA SER A 522 8.57 6.15 6.16
C SER A 522 7.98 7.56 6.21
N LEU A 523 6.95 7.85 5.43
CA LEU A 523 6.13 9.07 5.60
C LEU A 523 5.33 9.07 6.91
N ILE A 524 4.88 7.90 7.39
CA ILE A 524 3.93 7.81 8.53
C ILE A 524 4.48 8.48 9.80
N PRO A 525 5.73 8.25 10.25
CA PRO A 525 6.30 8.95 11.41
C PRO A 525 6.30 10.48 11.25
N ALA A 526 6.72 11.01 10.10
CA ALA A 526 6.74 12.47 9.87
C ALA A 526 5.33 13.06 9.87
N MET A 527 4.37 12.40 9.20
CA MET A 527 2.97 12.79 9.20
C MET A 527 2.34 12.74 10.61
N GLN A 528 2.75 11.81 11.47
CA GLN A 528 2.33 11.78 12.88
C GLN A 528 2.84 12.99 13.67
N ILE A 529 4.10 13.41 13.46
CA ILE A 529 4.64 14.61 14.12
C ILE A 529 3.93 15.88 13.63
N HIS A 530 3.72 16.03 12.33
CA HIS A 530 3.01 17.19 11.78
C HIS A 530 1.55 17.24 12.24
N LEU A 531 0.86 16.10 12.29
CA LEU A 531 -0.50 15.98 12.85
C LEU A 531 -0.54 16.28 14.36
N PHE A 532 0.54 16.01 15.10
CA PHE A 532 0.66 16.39 16.50
C PHE A 532 0.86 17.90 16.66
N ASP A 533 1.80 18.50 15.92
CA ASP A 533 2.10 19.94 16.01
C ASP A 533 0.97 20.83 15.47
N CYS A 534 0.04 20.29 14.68
CA CYS A 534 -1.26 20.91 14.38
C CYS A 534 -2.12 21.22 15.63
N LYS A 535 -1.75 20.70 16.81
CA LYS A 535 -2.38 20.99 18.12
C LYS A 535 -1.64 22.07 18.92
N SER A 536 -0.57 22.66 18.39
CA SER A 536 0.18 23.71 19.09
C SER A 536 -0.72 24.91 19.41
N SER A 537 -0.53 25.49 20.59
CA SER A 537 -1.14 26.77 20.98
C SER A 537 -0.62 27.95 20.15
N SER A 538 0.55 27.81 19.51
CA SER A 538 1.06 28.78 18.54
C SER A 538 0.41 28.54 17.18
N LEU A 539 -0.46 29.47 16.78
CA LEU A 539 -1.15 29.44 15.48
C LEU A 539 -0.18 29.35 14.29
N LEU A 540 0.99 30.01 14.38
CA LEU A 540 2.04 29.93 13.35
C LEU A 540 2.62 28.51 13.24
N GLN A 541 2.90 27.85 14.36
CA GLN A 541 3.39 26.46 14.36
C GLN A 541 2.32 25.49 13.85
N ALA A 542 1.07 25.64 14.29
CA ALA A 542 -0.03 24.80 13.84
C ALA A 542 -0.29 24.93 12.32
N ASN A 543 -0.23 26.14 11.77
CA ASN A 543 -0.36 26.37 10.33
C ASN A 543 0.84 25.83 9.54
N LEU A 544 2.07 26.00 10.03
CA LEU A 544 3.27 25.42 9.39
C LEU A 544 3.22 23.88 9.39
N ALA A 545 2.82 23.26 10.51
CA ALA A 545 2.65 21.82 10.62
C ALA A 545 1.55 21.30 9.67
N LYS A 546 0.43 22.03 9.54
CA LYS A 546 -0.64 21.73 8.59
C LYS A 546 -0.15 21.77 7.13
N ASN A 547 0.63 22.78 6.75
CA ASN A 547 1.19 22.88 5.41
C ASN A 547 2.16 21.72 5.10
N ARG A 548 3.01 21.36 6.06
CA ARG A 548 3.90 20.19 5.96
C ARG A 548 3.15 18.87 5.85
N LEU A 549 2.04 18.71 6.59
CA LEU A 549 1.15 17.55 6.48
C LEU A 549 0.45 17.50 5.10
N ASN A 550 0.04 18.65 4.56
CA ASN A 550 -0.60 18.76 3.25
C ASN A 550 0.36 18.36 2.11
N LEU A 551 1.65 18.72 2.18
CA LEU A 551 2.64 18.26 1.20
C LEU A 551 2.81 16.73 1.24
N CYS A 552 2.81 16.11 2.43
CA CYS A 552 2.78 14.65 2.54
C CYS A 552 1.48 14.03 2.00
N LEU A 553 0.34 14.69 2.16
CA LEU A 553 -0.95 14.24 1.60
C LEU A 553 -0.99 14.35 0.07
N LEU A 554 -0.46 15.42 -0.52
CA LEU A 554 -0.28 15.56 -1.98
C LEU A 554 0.58 14.42 -2.55
N PHE A 555 1.60 14.00 -1.81
CA PHE A 555 2.45 12.87 -2.16
C PHE A 555 1.72 11.51 -2.07
N LEU A 556 0.80 11.34 -1.11
CA LEU A 556 -0.08 10.16 -1.04
C LEU A 556 -1.28 10.24 -2.00
N GLU A 557 -1.57 11.41 -2.56
CA GLU A 557 -2.53 11.58 -3.66
C GLU A 557 -1.98 10.89 -4.91
N SER A 558 -0.84 11.34 -5.45
CA SER A 558 -0.23 10.78 -6.67
C SER A 558 0.10 9.29 -6.58
N LEU A 559 0.47 8.79 -5.40
CA LEU A 559 0.83 7.38 -5.21
C LEU A 559 -0.36 6.42 -5.18
N ARG A 560 -1.63 6.89 -5.09
CA ARG A 560 -2.81 6.01 -4.94
C ARG A 560 -3.10 5.15 -6.16
N ASP A 561 -2.62 5.54 -7.33
CA ASP A 561 -2.87 4.82 -8.57
C ASP A 561 -1.98 3.61 -8.76
N THR A 562 -0.80 3.62 -8.13
CA THR A 562 0.07 2.44 -8.00
C THR A 562 -0.19 1.67 -6.70
N TYR A 563 -0.47 2.37 -5.59
CA TYR A 563 -0.45 1.79 -4.24
C TYR A 563 -1.74 2.02 -3.44
N TRP A 564 -2.48 0.93 -3.18
CA TRP A 564 -3.67 0.93 -2.30
C TRP A 564 -3.39 1.49 -0.89
N SER A 565 -2.20 1.20 -0.34
CA SER A 565 -1.77 1.69 0.96
C SER A 565 -1.67 3.22 1.02
N ALA A 566 -1.29 3.89 -0.07
CA ALA A 566 -1.26 5.36 -0.12
C ALA A 566 -2.67 5.94 0.04
N GLY A 567 -3.66 5.38 -0.67
CA GLY A 567 -5.06 5.77 -0.54
C GLY A 567 -5.66 5.51 0.85
N VAL A 568 -5.21 4.47 1.56
CA VAL A 568 -5.61 4.23 2.96
C VAL A 568 -4.97 5.24 3.91
N MET A 569 -3.66 5.47 3.80
CA MET A 569 -2.95 6.41 4.68
C MET A 569 -3.40 7.86 4.44
N TYR A 570 -3.69 8.24 3.20
CA TYR A 570 -4.28 9.53 2.85
C TYR A 570 -5.60 9.75 3.61
N ARG A 571 -6.57 8.84 3.44
CA ARG A 571 -7.90 8.98 4.08
C ARG A 571 -7.83 8.97 5.61
N LEU A 572 -6.84 8.30 6.19
CA LEU A 572 -6.59 8.30 7.63
C LEU A 572 -6.09 9.68 8.11
N PHE A 573 -5.07 10.24 7.46
CA PHE A 573 -4.47 11.51 7.88
C PHE A 573 -5.32 12.74 7.52
N ASP A 574 -5.99 12.74 6.36
CA ASP A 574 -6.96 13.77 5.98
C ASP A 574 -8.11 13.85 7.00
N ARG A 575 -8.78 12.71 7.28
CA ARG A 575 -9.84 12.64 8.30
C ARG A 575 -9.33 13.05 9.69
N ALA A 576 -8.10 12.72 10.04
CA ALA A 576 -7.50 13.16 11.30
C ALA A 576 -7.26 14.68 11.34
N GLN A 577 -6.78 15.28 10.24
CA GLN A 577 -6.62 16.75 10.13
C GLN A 577 -7.97 17.47 10.22
N ALA A 578 -9.01 16.93 9.58
CA ALA A 578 -10.38 17.44 9.68
C ALA A 578 -10.91 17.39 11.13
N ILE A 579 -10.68 16.27 11.85
CA ILE A 579 -11.07 16.14 13.26
C ILE A 579 -10.35 17.17 14.16
N LEU A 580 -9.05 17.42 13.95
CA LEU A 580 -8.33 18.43 14.73
C LEU A 580 -8.80 19.86 14.39
N THR A 581 -9.03 20.17 13.11
CA THR A 581 -9.62 21.44 12.68
C THR A 581 -10.96 21.68 13.38
N ASN A 582 -11.81 20.66 13.45
CA ASN A 582 -13.13 20.76 14.07
C ASN A 582 -13.07 20.80 15.61
N ARG A 583 -12.07 20.18 16.24
CA ARG A 583 -11.88 20.27 17.70
C ARG A 583 -11.42 21.66 18.15
N ASN A 584 -10.52 22.30 17.42
CA ASN A 584 -10.05 23.65 17.76
C ASN A 584 -11.21 24.66 17.72
N ASN A 585 -12.16 24.50 16.79
CA ASN A 585 -13.39 25.31 16.72
C ASN A 585 -14.34 25.14 17.92
N ASN A 586 -14.23 24.03 18.67
CA ASN A 586 -15.08 23.76 19.84
C ASN A 586 -14.39 24.09 21.18
N GLY A 587 -13.06 24.22 21.19
CA GLY A 587 -12.28 24.56 22.40
C GLY A 587 -12.16 26.06 22.67
N ALA A 588 -12.44 26.91 21.68
CA ALA A 588 -12.24 28.36 21.74
C ALA A 588 -13.52 29.13 22.09
N GLN A 589 -14.11 28.87 23.27
CA GLN A 589 -15.05 29.85 23.85
C GLN A 589 -14.26 31.09 24.26
N GLY A 590 -14.42 32.18 23.51
CA GLY A 590 -13.86 33.49 23.88
C GLY A 590 -12.77 34.07 22.98
N PHE A 591 -12.78 33.84 21.66
CA PHE A 591 -12.40 34.87 20.68
C PHE A 591 -13.03 34.56 19.30
N ASN A 592 -13.85 35.49 18.78
CA ASN A 592 -14.55 35.31 17.51
C ASN A 592 -13.58 35.39 16.32
N THR A 593 -13.29 34.23 15.71
CA THR A 593 -12.78 34.12 14.34
C THR A 593 -13.68 33.17 13.53
N PRO A 594 -13.81 33.36 12.20
CA PRO A 594 -14.93 32.76 11.46
C PRO A 594 -14.84 31.22 11.34
N LYS A 595 -16.00 30.57 11.45
CA LYS A 595 -16.16 29.14 11.17
C LYS A 595 -15.59 28.81 9.77
N ARG A 596 -14.84 27.72 9.64
CA ARG A 596 -14.51 27.14 8.32
C ARG A 596 -15.79 26.62 7.67
N MET A 597 -16.48 27.46 6.92
CA MET A 597 -17.76 27.16 6.31
C MET A 597 -17.58 26.10 5.21
N THR A 598 -17.94 24.87 5.56
CA THR A 598 -18.55 23.94 4.59
C THR A 598 -20.04 24.23 4.62
N PRO A 599 -20.75 24.29 3.47
CA PRO A 599 -22.20 24.34 3.48
C PRO A 599 -22.77 23.16 4.28
N PRO A 600 -23.69 23.38 5.24
CA PRO A 600 -24.38 22.30 5.98
C PRO A 600 -25.27 21.37 5.13
N SER A 601 -25.11 21.37 3.81
CA SER A 601 -26.03 20.85 2.80
C SER A 601 -25.23 20.47 1.55
N ASN A 602 -25.59 19.36 0.88
CA ASN A 602 -25.06 18.99 -0.44
C ASN A 602 -25.72 19.80 -1.59
N LYS A 603 -26.40 20.90 -1.27
CA LYS A 603 -27.19 21.77 -2.16
C LYS A 603 -27.05 23.21 -1.70
N TRP A 604 -27.08 24.15 -2.64
CA TRP A 604 -26.94 25.58 -2.37
C TRP A 604 -28.23 26.23 -1.87
N GLN A 605 -28.10 27.37 -1.19
CA GLN A 605 -29.18 28.32 -0.93
C GLN A 605 -29.96 28.66 -2.22
N GLY A 606 -31.29 28.73 -2.13
CA GLY A 606 -32.19 28.89 -3.28
C GLY A 606 -32.73 27.59 -3.85
N VAL A 607 -32.40 26.45 -3.23
CA VAL A 607 -33.03 25.16 -3.48
C VAL A 607 -34.09 24.88 -2.39
N PRO A 608 -35.27 24.33 -2.71
CA PRO A 608 -36.35 24.13 -1.75
C PRO A 608 -35.91 23.36 -0.50
N GLY A 609 -36.29 23.87 0.66
CA GLY A 609 -35.93 23.33 1.98
C GLY A 609 -34.48 23.60 2.44
N VAL A 610 -33.66 24.31 1.67
CA VAL A 610 -32.27 24.64 2.06
C VAL A 610 -32.21 25.93 2.86
N THR A 611 -31.88 25.83 4.15
CA THR A 611 -31.78 26.95 5.10
C THR A 611 -30.35 27.48 5.32
N THR A 612 -29.39 27.06 4.48
CA THR A 612 -27.99 27.50 4.55
C THR A 612 -27.85 28.92 4.02
N ASN A 613 -27.01 29.74 4.67
CA ASN A 613 -26.72 31.11 4.24
C ASN A 613 -25.41 31.13 3.46
N ASP A 614 -25.50 30.69 2.20
CA ASP A 614 -24.36 30.56 1.28
C ASP A 614 -24.03 31.90 0.61
N ILE A 615 -24.95 32.87 0.60
CA ILE A 615 -24.66 34.28 0.28
C ILE A 615 -23.58 34.80 1.24
N LYS A 616 -23.77 34.63 2.56
CA LYS A 616 -22.78 34.99 3.58
C LYS A 616 -21.48 34.19 3.41
N PHE A 617 -21.55 32.92 3.01
CA PHE A 617 -20.34 32.12 2.74
C PHE A 617 -19.50 32.73 1.61
N THR A 618 -20.14 33.01 0.47
CA THR A 618 -19.52 33.61 -0.71
C THR A 618 -18.90 34.97 -0.37
N ARG A 619 -19.65 35.82 0.33
CA ARG A 619 -19.16 37.11 0.84
C ARG A 619 -17.91 36.97 1.69
N ASP A 620 -17.97 36.10 2.70
CA ASP A 620 -16.90 35.97 3.69
C ASP A 620 -15.63 35.39 3.03
N ILE A 621 -15.76 34.54 2.01
CA ILE A 621 -14.66 34.14 1.11
C ILE A 621 -14.09 35.35 0.35
N LEU A 622 -14.93 36.12 -0.35
CA LEU A 622 -14.46 37.26 -1.15
C LEU A 622 -13.72 38.28 -0.27
N ASN A 623 -14.21 38.51 0.95
CA ASN A 623 -13.54 39.36 1.94
C ASN A 623 -12.17 38.79 2.36
N GLN A 624 -12.10 37.49 2.66
CA GLN A 624 -10.85 36.85 3.07
C GLN A 624 -9.81 36.88 1.95
N ILE A 625 -10.18 36.56 0.71
CA ILE A 625 -9.26 36.56 -0.44
C ILE A 625 -8.76 38.00 -0.70
N ALA A 626 -9.65 39.00 -0.71
CA ALA A 626 -9.28 40.40 -0.87
C ALA A 626 -8.35 40.92 0.25
N SER A 627 -8.42 40.38 1.46
CA SER A 627 -7.50 40.73 2.57
C SER A 627 -6.14 40.03 2.51
N GLN A 628 -5.97 39.02 1.65
CA GLN A 628 -4.77 38.17 1.59
C GLN A 628 -4.01 38.28 0.26
N TYR A 629 -4.67 38.74 -0.80
CA TYR A 629 -4.12 38.82 -2.15
C TYR A 629 -4.55 40.11 -2.85
N CYS A 630 -3.66 40.67 -3.67
CA CYS A 630 -3.96 41.81 -4.55
C CYS A 630 -4.87 41.38 -5.71
N ILE A 631 -6.15 41.16 -5.44
CA ILE A 631 -7.16 40.85 -6.45
C ILE A 631 -7.72 42.13 -7.07
N ASP A 632 -8.07 42.07 -8.36
CA ASP A 632 -8.85 43.11 -9.02
C ASP A 632 -10.32 42.95 -8.65
N THR A 633 -10.81 43.76 -7.71
CA THR A 633 -12.19 43.70 -7.23
C THR A 633 -13.23 44.15 -8.25
N THR A 634 -12.81 44.75 -9.37
CA THR A 634 -13.71 45.09 -10.50
C THR A 634 -13.98 43.89 -11.40
N ARG A 635 -13.16 42.84 -11.33
CA ARG A 635 -13.20 41.64 -12.19
C ARG A 635 -13.38 40.36 -11.37
N ILE A 636 -14.50 40.32 -10.65
CA ILE A 636 -14.98 39.14 -9.92
C ILE A 636 -16.24 38.64 -10.64
N TRP A 637 -16.27 37.36 -10.99
CA TRP A 637 -17.36 36.74 -11.78
C TRP A 637 -17.84 35.43 -11.14
N THR A 638 -19.03 34.95 -11.53
CA THR A 638 -19.58 33.70 -11.00
C THR A 638 -20.32 32.87 -12.05
N THR A 639 -20.14 31.56 -11.97
CA THR A 639 -20.72 30.54 -12.84
C THR A 639 -21.04 29.30 -12.01
N GLY A 640 -22.01 28.49 -12.45
CA GLY A 640 -22.36 27.25 -11.78
C GLY A 640 -23.35 26.42 -12.59
N LYS A 641 -23.32 25.09 -12.37
CA LYS A 641 -24.25 24.14 -13.01
C LYS A 641 -25.44 23.80 -12.09
N SER A 642 -26.63 23.54 -12.63
CA SER A 642 -27.75 22.91 -11.90
C SER A 642 -28.22 23.74 -10.68
N ASP A 643 -28.40 23.14 -9.50
CA ASP A 643 -28.64 23.84 -8.22
C ASP A 643 -27.59 24.97 -7.98
N GLY A 644 -26.34 24.84 -8.47
CA GLY A 644 -25.32 25.90 -8.43
C GLY A 644 -25.49 27.00 -9.50
N GLY A 645 -26.12 26.69 -10.63
CA GLY A 645 -26.58 27.70 -11.61
C GLY A 645 -27.79 28.47 -11.09
N GLY A 646 -28.64 27.83 -10.28
CA GLY A 646 -29.64 28.49 -9.44
C GLY A 646 -29.01 29.47 -8.46
N PHE A 647 -28.00 29.02 -7.71
CA PHE A 647 -27.27 29.88 -6.77
C PHE A 647 -26.53 31.06 -7.44
N CYS A 648 -26.01 30.89 -8.66
CA CYS A 648 -25.48 31.98 -9.48
C CYS A 648 -26.53 33.10 -9.69
N ASN A 649 -27.79 32.74 -9.96
CA ASN A 649 -28.90 33.71 -10.02
C ASN A 649 -29.27 34.29 -8.64
N VAL A 650 -29.19 33.51 -7.55
CA VAL A 650 -29.39 34.03 -6.18
C VAL A 650 -28.37 35.13 -5.85
N LEU A 651 -27.09 34.93 -6.16
CA LEU A 651 -26.04 35.95 -6.02
C LEU A 651 -26.31 37.18 -6.91
N ALA A 652 -26.86 36.98 -8.12
CA ALA A 652 -27.21 38.04 -9.05
C ALA A 652 -28.41 38.90 -8.59
N CYS A 653 -29.25 38.34 -7.71
CA CYS A 653 -30.45 38.97 -7.16
C CYS A 653 -30.32 39.43 -5.70
N ASP A 654 -29.18 39.17 -5.03
CA ASP A 654 -28.89 39.66 -3.69
C ASP A 654 -28.32 41.11 -3.72
N PRO A 655 -28.76 42.02 -2.84
CA PRO A 655 -28.32 43.42 -2.86
C PRO A 655 -26.84 43.63 -2.52
N GLU A 656 -26.17 42.74 -1.77
CA GLU A 656 -24.74 42.89 -1.49
C GLU A 656 -23.90 42.26 -2.60
N MET A 657 -24.26 41.05 -3.07
CA MET A 657 -23.48 40.28 -4.03
C MET A 657 -23.61 40.82 -5.46
N SER A 658 -24.77 41.35 -5.86
CA SER A 658 -24.96 41.96 -7.19
C SER A 658 -24.04 43.16 -7.45
N SER A 659 -23.66 43.91 -6.41
CA SER A 659 -22.64 44.99 -6.47
C SER A 659 -21.19 44.50 -6.37
N ARG A 660 -20.95 43.19 -6.20
CA ARG A 660 -19.61 42.60 -6.01
C ARG A 660 -19.19 41.63 -7.10
N PHE A 661 -20.12 41.19 -7.93
CA PHE A 661 -19.85 40.38 -9.12
C PHE A 661 -20.15 41.21 -10.38
N ALA A 662 -19.16 41.29 -11.28
CA ALA A 662 -19.24 42.03 -12.53
C ALA A 662 -20.18 41.37 -13.54
N ALA A 663 -20.16 40.04 -13.63
CA ALA A 663 -20.99 39.25 -14.56
C ALA A 663 -21.31 37.85 -14.01
N PHE A 664 -22.39 37.27 -14.54
CA PHE A 664 -22.98 36.00 -14.10
C PHE A 664 -23.20 35.06 -15.30
N ALA A 665 -22.81 33.79 -15.17
CA ALA A 665 -23.00 32.80 -16.24
C ALA A 665 -23.55 31.46 -15.70
N PRO A 666 -24.86 31.32 -15.48
CA PRO A 666 -25.45 30.07 -15.02
C PRO A 666 -25.61 29.04 -16.15
N VAL A 667 -25.34 27.77 -15.85
CA VAL A 667 -25.44 26.65 -16.79
C VAL A 667 -26.49 25.65 -16.30
N SER A 668 -27.49 25.33 -17.13
CA SER A 668 -28.57 24.36 -16.84
C SER A 668 -29.21 24.62 -15.46
N GLY A 669 -29.48 25.91 -15.18
CA GLY A 669 -29.64 26.44 -13.81
C GLY A 669 -31.02 26.21 -13.20
N ALA A 670 -31.06 25.80 -11.93
CA ALA A 670 -32.30 25.47 -11.23
C ALA A 670 -32.91 26.69 -10.51
N TYR A 671 -33.86 27.38 -11.16
CA TYR A 671 -34.44 28.64 -10.68
C TYR A 671 -35.78 28.44 -9.95
N TYR A 672 -35.77 27.88 -8.74
CA TYR A 672 -36.99 27.64 -7.96
C TYR A 672 -37.65 28.95 -7.51
N VAL A 673 -38.99 28.96 -7.51
CA VAL A 673 -39.83 30.03 -6.96
C VAL A 673 -40.97 29.43 -6.14
N ASP A 674 -41.02 29.81 -4.86
CA ASP A 674 -42.07 29.48 -3.89
C ASP A 674 -43.42 30.10 -4.30
N THR A 675 -44.14 29.41 -5.18
CA THR A 675 -45.47 29.76 -5.70
C THR A 675 -46.12 28.55 -6.36
N LEU A 676 -47.27 28.11 -5.86
CA LEU A 676 -48.14 27.11 -6.49
C LEU A 676 -49.57 27.67 -6.67
N PRO A 677 -50.34 27.23 -7.69
CA PRO A 677 -49.96 26.29 -8.75
C PRO A 677 -48.95 26.90 -9.72
N CYS A 678 -48.01 26.08 -10.21
CA CYS A 678 -46.93 26.57 -11.06
C CYS A 678 -47.42 27.03 -12.45
N LEU A 679 -47.06 28.25 -12.84
CA LEU A 679 -47.27 28.80 -14.19
C LEU A 679 -45.93 29.21 -14.80
N PRO A 680 -45.16 28.29 -15.40
CA PRO A 680 -43.76 28.51 -15.80
C PRO A 680 -43.52 29.72 -16.72
N SER A 681 -44.50 30.09 -17.55
CA SER A 681 -44.40 31.23 -18.48
C SER A 681 -44.90 32.56 -17.90
N LYS A 682 -45.25 32.61 -16.61
CA LYS A 682 -45.87 33.78 -15.95
C LYS A 682 -45.40 34.02 -14.50
N VAL A 683 -44.78 33.03 -13.85
CA VAL A 683 -44.30 33.13 -12.46
C VAL A 683 -43.38 34.34 -12.26
N GLN A 684 -43.65 35.17 -11.25
CA GLN A 684 -42.84 36.36 -10.97
C GLN A 684 -41.59 35.95 -10.17
N MET A 685 -40.42 36.41 -10.62
CA MET A 685 -39.15 36.00 -10.02
C MET A 685 -38.67 37.05 -9.01
N PRO A 686 -38.56 36.72 -7.71
CA PRO A 686 -38.14 37.68 -6.70
C PRO A 686 -36.65 38.02 -6.86
N CYS A 687 -36.36 39.31 -7.09
CA CYS A 687 -35.00 39.81 -7.28
C CYS A 687 -34.82 41.16 -6.60
N LYS A 688 -33.71 41.36 -5.87
CA LYS A 688 -33.42 42.57 -5.07
C LYS A 688 -31.99 43.08 -5.30
N ALA A 689 -31.50 43.00 -6.53
CA ALA A 689 -30.17 43.49 -6.90
C ALA A 689 -30.03 45.00 -6.62
N SER A 690 -28.82 45.42 -6.21
CA SER A 690 -28.52 46.83 -5.87
C SER A 690 -28.11 47.68 -7.06
N ARG A 691 -27.78 47.07 -8.20
CA ARG A 691 -27.44 47.74 -9.46
C ARG A 691 -28.30 47.26 -10.63
N THR A 692 -28.54 48.16 -11.57
CA THR A 692 -29.03 47.84 -12.91
C THR A 692 -27.87 47.47 -13.85
N ASN A 693 -28.20 47.10 -15.09
CA ASN A 693 -27.30 46.67 -16.14
C ASN A 693 -26.39 45.52 -15.69
N ILE A 694 -26.97 44.42 -15.21
CA ILE A 694 -26.20 43.24 -14.79
C ILE A 694 -25.96 42.34 -16.00
N PRO A 695 -24.70 42.05 -16.36
CA PRO A 695 -24.38 41.08 -17.40
C PRO A 695 -24.74 39.66 -16.94
N LEU A 696 -25.63 39.00 -17.68
CA LEU A 696 -26.01 37.60 -17.44
C LEU A 696 -26.08 36.80 -18.75
N LEU A 697 -25.30 35.73 -18.84
CA LEU A 697 -25.27 34.82 -19.99
C LEU A 697 -25.58 33.39 -19.54
N ALA A 698 -26.83 32.95 -19.75
CA ALA A 698 -27.24 31.59 -19.40
C ALA A 698 -26.98 30.58 -20.53
N PHE A 699 -26.80 29.32 -20.17
CA PHE A 699 -26.69 28.18 -21.08
C PHE A 699 -27.71 27.12 -20.68
N HIS A 700 -28.51 26.58 -21.60
CA HIS A 700 -29.52 25.56 -21.25
C HIS A 700 -29.88 24.63 -22.42
N GLY A 701 -29.94 23.33 -22.14
CA GLY A 701 -30.31 22.29 -23.11
C GLY A 701 -31.82 22.07 -23.24
N GLY A 702 -32.32 21.87 -24.46
CA GLY A 702 -33.73 21.59 -24.76
C GLY A 702 -34.18 20.20 -24.35
N ASN A 703 -33.25 19.26 -24.20
CA ASN A 703 -33.48 17.88 -23.76
C ASN A 703 -33.14 17.69 -22.26
N ASP A 704 -33.01 18.79 -21.49
CA ASP A 704 -32.77 18.74 -20.05
C ASP A 704 -33.98 18.17 -19.29
N THR A 705 -33.92 16.88 -18.98
CA THR A 705 -34.94 16.15 -18.21
C THR A 705 -34.88 16.41 -16.69
N THR A 706 -33.86 17.10 -16.20
CA THR A 706 -33.66 17.39 -14.78
C THR A 706 -34.18 18.79 -14.42
N ILE A 707 -33.81 19.80 -15.21
CA ILE A 707 -34.33 21.17 -15.14
C ILE A 707 -34.89 21.52 -16.52
N SER A 708 -36.14 21.14 -16.74
CA SER A 708 -36.87 21.37 -18.01
C SER A 708 -36.69 22.78 -18.56
N TYR A 709 -36.31 22.89 -19.83
CA TYR A 709 -36.28 24.16 -20.58
C TYR A 709 -37.66 24.87 -20.57
N TRP A 710 -38.73 24.07 -20.52
CA TRP A 710 -40.13 24.51 -20.43
C TRP A 710 -40.60 24.73 -18.99
N GLY A 711 -39.70 24.67 -18.01
CA GLY A 711 -40.01 24.77 -16.59
C GLY A 711 -40.96 23.67 -16.11
N GLY A 712 -41.69 23.95 -15.04
CA GLY A 712 -42.66 23.03 -14.42
C GLY A 712 -42.58 23.02 -12.90
N GLU A 713 -43.46 22.26 -12.27
CA GLU A 713 -43.44 22.04 -10.82
C GLU A 713 -42.32 21.06 -10.43
N ARG A 714 -41.50 21.38 -9.42
CA ARG A 714 -40.40 20.51 -8.96
C ARG A 714 -40.00 20.83 -7.52
N LYS A 715 -39.96 19.82 -6.65
CA LYS A 715 -39.66 19.96 -5.21
C LYS A 715 -40.64 20.95 -4.53
N ASP A 716 -41.92 20.84 -4.84
CA ASP A 716 -43.03 21.67 -4.29
C ASP A 716 -42.93 23.19 -4.59
N GLU A 717 -42.02 23.60 -5.48
CA GLU A 717 -41.87 24.97 -5.99
C GLU A 717 -41.96 25.01 -7.52
N CYS A 718 -42.14 26.20 -8.09
CA CYS A 718 -42.29 26.41 -9.53
C CYS A 718 -40.95 26.77 -10.20
N LEU A 719 -40.59 26.05 -11.27
CA LEU A 719 -39.53 26.45 -12.20
C LEU A 719 -40.12 27.26 -13.37
N PRO A 720 -39.56 28.44 -13.70
CA PRO A 720 -39.94 29.19 -14.89
C PRO A 720 -39.51 28.47 -16.17
N THR A 721 -40.13 28.79 -17.31
CA THR A 721 -39.51 28.48 -18.61
C THR A 721 -38.21 29.28 -18.72
N ILE A 722 -37.18 28.71 -19.33
CA ILE A 722 -35.89 29.40 -19.51
C ILE A 722 -36.02 30.63 -20.43
N PRO A 723 -36.87 30.63 -21.49
CA PRO A 723 -37.25 31.86 -22.19
C PRO A 723 -37.85 32.95 -21.28
N HIS A 724 -38.76 32.60 -20.36
CA HIS A 724 -39.35 33.57 -19.42
C HIS A 724 -38.33 34.10 -18.41
N PHE A 725 -37.49 33.22 -17.84
CA PHE A 725 -36.37 33.61 -16.96
C PHE A 725 -35.52 34.71 -17.59
N ILE A 726 -35.09 34.52 -18.84
CA ILE A 726 -34.22 35.46 -19.56
C ILE A 726 -34.96 36.73 -19.98
N GLN A 727 -36.26 36.62 -20.31
CA GLN A 727 -37.11 37.79 -20.57
C GLN A 727 -37.34 38.63 -19.29
N GLN A 728 -37.45 38.02 -18.10
CA GLN A 728 -37.52 38.76 -16.84
C GLN A 728 -36.22 39.54 -16.60
N TRP A 729 -35.05 38.92 -16.77
CA TRP A 729 -33.76 39.60 -16.68
C TRP A 729 -33.61 40.76 -17.67
N ALA A 730 -34.00 40.56 -18.93
CA ALA A 730 -33.99 41.61 -19.94
C ALA A 730 -34.98 42.76 -19.62
N ALA A 731 -36.20 42.45 -19.17
CA ALA A 731 -37.21 43.45 -18.84
C ALA A 731 -36.82 44.29 -17.60
N ARG A 732 -36.19 43.67 -16.60
CA ARG A 732 -35.70 44.30 -15.38
C ARG A 732 -34.69 45.42 -15.67
N ASP A 733 -33.78 45.18 -16.61
CA ASP A 733 -32.82 46.18 -17.11
C ASP A 733 -33.34 46.96 -18.33
N GLN A 734 -34.66 47.00 -18.53
CA GLN A 734 -35.38 47.79 -19.55
C GLN A 734 -34.94 47.53 -21.01
N LEU A 735 -34.39 46.35 -21.28
CA LEU A 735 -33.86 45.97 -22.59
C LEU A 735 -35.00 45.69 -23.57
N SER A 736 -35.16 46.56 -24.57
CA SER A 736 -36.30 46.49 -25.51
C SER A 736 -36.31 45.19 -26.33
N SER A 737 -37.43 44.45 -26.22
CA SER A 737 -37.73 43.24 -27.00
C SER A 737 -37.68 43.44 -28.52
N ARG A 738 -37.80 44.68 -29.01
CA ARG A 738 -37.68 45.05 -30.43
C ARG A 738 -36.23 45.05 -30.95
N ARG A 739 -35.23 44.79 -30.11
CA ARG A 739 -33.80 44.70 -30.48
C ARG A 739 -33.16 43.38 -30.10
N ASN A 740 -33.97 42.34 -29.87
CA ASN A 740 -33.48 40.98 -29.66
C ASN A 740 -32.75 40.50 -30.91
N LYS A 741 -31.53 39.98 -30.75
CA LYS A 741 -30.88 39.19 -31.79
C LYS A 741 -31.03 37.71 -31.46
N THR A 742 -31.60 36.95 -32.39
CA THR A 742 -31.58 35.49 -32.40
C THR A 742 -30.59 35.09 -33.48
N LEU A 743 -29.50 34.42 -33.09
CA LEU A 743 -28.43 33.99 -34.00
C LEU A 743 -28.32 32.47 -33.96
N ALA A 744 -28.39 31.83 -35.13
CA ALA A 744 -27.89 30.47 -35.27
C ALA A 744 -26.36 30.50 -35.06
N PHE A 745 -25.87 29.68 -34.14
CA PHE A 745 -24.46 29.64 -33.73
C PHE A 745 -23.77 28.34 -34.15
N ALA A 746 -24.52 27.24 -34.08
CA ALA A 746 -24.18 25.94 -34.65
C ALA A 746 -25.49 25.23 -35.06
N SER A 747 -25.42 24.01 -35.59
CA SER A 747 -26.54 23.26 -36.19
C SER A 747 -27.84 23.28 -35.37
N ASP A 748 -27.72 23.08 -34.06
CA ASP A 748 -28.84 22.95 -33.11
C ASP A 748 -28.84 24.07 -32.05
N THR A 749 -27.94 25.05 -32.18
CA THR A 749 -27.64 26.04 -31.14
C THR A 749 -28.06 27.45 -31.55
N VAL A 750 -28.88 28.09 -30.71
CA VAL A 750 -29.44 29.42 -30.92
C VAL A 750 -29.05 30.34 -29.77
N ILE A 751 -28.38 31.45 -30.08
CA ILE A 751 -28.08 32.50 -29.11
C ILE A 751 -29.15 33.58 -29.19
N TYR A 752 -29.88 33.76 -28.10
CA TYR A 752 -30.75 34.91 -27.86
C TYR A 752 -29.95 36.00 -27.14
N SER A 753 -30.01 37.24 -27.63
CA SER A 753 -29.20 38.35 -27.13
C SER A 753 -30.02 39.64 -27.01
N PHE A 754 -29.97 40.24 -25.82
CA PHE A 754 -30.66 41.46 -25.43
C PHE A 754 -29.63 42.53 -25.05
N GLY A 755 -29.94 43.81 -25.25
CA GLY A 755 -29.06 44.91 -24.78
C GLY A 755 -27.63 44.89 -25.34
N ARG A 756 -27.43 44.46 -26.60
CA ARG A 756 -26.11 44.20 -27.23
C ARG A 756 -25.30 43.03 -26.62
N GLY A 757 -25.94 42.12 -25.90
CA GLY A 757 -25.28 40.97 -25.26
C GLY A 757 -25.12 41.11 -23.74
N LEU A 758 -25.72 42.13 -23.14
CA LEU A 758 -25.77 42.30 -21.69
C LEU A 758 -26.55 41.16 -21.01
N VAL A 759 -27.72 40.82 -21.55
CA VAL A 759 -28.49 39.63 -21.14
C VAL A 759 -28.57 38.68 -22.34
N GLY A 760 -28.31 37.39 -22.12
CA GLY A 760 -28.33 36.40 -23.19
C GLY A 760 -28.59 34.96 -22.74
N LEU A 761 -29.00 34.14 -23.69
CA LEU A 761 -29.23 32.71 -23.55
C LEU A 761 -28.61 31.98 -24.73
N VAL A 762 -27.69 31.07 -24.45
CA VAL A 762 -27.25 30.03 -25.39
C VAL A 762 -28.16 28.83 -25.18
N TYR A 763 -29.14 28.67 -26.07
CA TYR A 763 -30.01 27.51 -26.13
C TYR A 763 -29.46 26.50 -27.13
N ASP A 764 -29.57 25.22 -26.82
CA ASP A 764 -29.31 24.13 -27.76
C ASP A 764 -30.44 23.11 -27.68
N SER A 765 -31.04 22.72 -28.80
CA SER A 765 -32.24 21.87 -28.78
C SER A 765 -31.99 20.43 -28.36
N VAL A 766 -30.75 19.92 -28.41
CA VAL A 766 -30.45 18.49 -28.25
C VAL A 766 -29.68 18.17 -26.95
N ILE A 767 -28.90 19.11 -26.41
CA ILE A 767 -28.18 18.94 -25.12
C ILE A 767 -29.14 18.62 -23.95
N GLY A 768 -28.69 17.74 -23.04
CA GLY A 768 -29.40 17.33 -21.83
C GLY A 768 -29.08 18.20 -20.60
N HIS A 769 -29.07 17.60 -19.41
CA HIS A 769 -28.71 18.30 -18.16
C HIS A 769 -27.17 18.45 -18.01
N ASP A 770 -26.53 19.11 -18.96
CA ASP A 770 -25.08 19.05 -19.15
C ASP A 770 -24.39 20.41 -19.02
N TRP A 771 -23.07 20.38 -18.82
CA TRP A 771 -22.17 21.47 -19.19
C TRP A 771 -21.76 21.32 -20.67
N PRO A 772 -22.14 22.24 -21.58
CA PRO A 772 -21.86 22.11 -23.02
C PRO A 772 -20.36 22.03 -23.32
N SER A 773 -19.97 20.97 -24.01
CA SER A 773 -18.59 20.65 -24.37
C SER A 773 -18.53 19.86 -25.68
N THR A 774 -17.63 20.26 -26.58
CA THR A 774 -17.33 19.53 -27.83
C THR A 774 -16.56 18.22 -27.61
N VAL A 775 -16.03 18.01 -26.40
CA VAL A 775 -15.36 16.76 -25.98
C VAL A 775 -16.17 16.05 -24.89
N PRO A 776 -16.08 14.71 -24.76
CA PRO A 776 -16.77 13.97 -23.72
C PRO A 776 -16.39 14.44 -22.31
N ASN A 777 -17.37 14.53 -21.41
CA ASN A 777 -17.22 14.89 -20.00
C ASN A 777 -18.16 14.03 -19.13
N SER A 778 -18.12 14.18 -17.81
CA SER A 778 -18.92 13.39 -16.87
C SER A 778 -20.43 13.59 -17.00
N ASP A 779 -20.87 14.66 -17.65
CA ASP A 779 -22.29 14.94 -17.85
C ASP A 779 -22.81 14.23 -19.11
N ASN A 780 -22.16 14.49 -20.25
CA ASN A 780 -22.59 14.02 -21.56
C ASN A 780 -22.24 12.54 -21.87
N GLN A 781 -21.63 11.83 -20.91
CA GLN A 781 -21.48 10.38 -20.91
C GLN A 781 -22.75 9.62 -20.43
N GLN A 782 -23.79 10.34 -20.00
CA GLN A 782 -25.06 9.73 -19.58
C GLN A 782 -25.88 9.22 -20.78
N ALA A 783 -26.60 8.12 -20.58
CA ALA A 783 -27.39 7.48 -21.64
C ALA A 783 -28.51 8.41 -22.15
N GLY A 784 -28.43 8.79 -23.43
CA GLY A 784 -29.36 9.75 -24.06
C GLY A 784 -28.84 11.18 -24.13
N HIS A 785 -27.69 11.48 -23.51
CA HIS A 785 -26.95 12.73 -23.70
C HIS A 785 -25.82 12.51 -24.74
N HIS A 786 -25.21 13.60 -25.22
CA HIS A 786 -24.10 13.56 -26.18
C HIS A 786 -23.27 14.85 -26.11
N VAL A 787 -22.10 14.87 -26.77
CA VAL A 787 -21.29 16.08 -26.90
C VAL A 787 -22.07 17.22 -27.54
N ALA A 788 -21.77 18.44 -27.14
CA ALA A 788 -22.35 19.65 -27.69
C ALA A 788 -21.64 20.05 -29.00
N SER A 789 -22.34 20.78 -29.86
CA SER A 789 -21.77 21.39 -31.06
C SER A 789 -20.78 22.54 -30.74
N PHE A 790 -20.76 23.01 -29.49
CA PHE A 790 -19.91 24.09 -28.98
C PHE A 790 -19.37 23.78 -27.57
N ASN A 791 -18.44 24.60 -27.09
CA ASN A 791 -17.91 24.53 -25.72
C ASN A 791 -18.32 25.79 -24.95
N ALA A 792 -19.05 25.65 -23.83
CA ALA A 792 -19.51 26.79 -23.05
C ALA A 792 -18.37 27.52 -22.33
N THR A 793 -17.33 26.80 -21.88
CA THR A 793 -16.25 27.36 -21.05
C THR A 793 -15.52 28.56 -21.68
N PRO A 794 -15.01 28.51 -22.93
CA PRO A 794 -14.39 29.70 -23.54
C PRO A 794 -15.39 30.84 -23.75
N ILE A 795 -16.66 30.55 -24.11
CA ILE A 795 -17.69 31.58 -24.29
C ILE A 795 -18.00 32.30 -22.97
N ILE A 796 -17.97 31.58 -21.84
CA ILE A 796 -18.12 32.14 -20.49
C ILE A 796 -16.92 33.03 -20.12
N LEU A 797 -15.69 32.59 -20.42
CA LEU A 797 -14.48 33.39 -20.16
C LEU A 797 -14.46 34.66 -21.01
N ASP A 798 -14.70 34.54 -22.33
CA ASP A 798 -14.85 35.68 -23.24
C ASP A 798 -15.95 36.64 -22.77
N PHE A 799 -17.02 36.14 -22.16
CA PHE A 799 -18.11 36.96 -21.60
C PHE A 799 -17.68 37.68 -20.31
N PHE A 800 -16.92 37.02 -19.46
CA PHE A 800 -16.38 37.60 -18.23
C PHE A 800 -15.34 38.70 -18.50
N ASP A 801 -14.34 38.44 -19.35
CA ASP A 801 -13.28 39.43 -19.67
C ASP A 801 -13.81 40.72 -20.34
N ARG A 802 -15.02 40.68 -20.92
CA ARG A 802 -15.71 41.86 -21.48
C ARG A 802 -16.47 42.71 -20.46
N HIS A 803 -16.57 42.30 -19.19
CA HIS A 803 -17.39 42.97 -18.18
C HIS A 803 -16.66 43.14 -16.85
N SER A 804 -16.38 44.39 -16.46
CA SER A 804 -16.05 44.78 -15.09
C SER A 804 -17.27 45.37 -14.38
N LEU A 805 -17.15 45.59 -13.07
CA LEU A 805 -17.94 46.59 -12.33
C LEU A 805 -17.54 48.03 -12.73
#